data_AF-A0A9W8J453-F1
#
_entry.id   AF-A0A9W8J453-F1
#
_cell.length_a   1.000
_cell.length_b   1.000
_cell.length_c   1.000
_cell.angle_alpha   90.00
_cell.angle_beta   90.00
_cell.angle_gamma   90.00
#
_symmetry.space_group_name_H-M   'P 1'
#
loop_
_entity.id
_entity.type
_entity.pdbx_description
1 polymer ?
#
loop_
_entity_poly.entity_id
_entity_poly.type
_entity_poly.pdbx_seq_one_letter_code
_entity_poly.pdbx_strand_id
1 'polypeptide(L)'
;MDSELSALPPEDVLYKRAPRARQQSLRYSAEIPPASAALAASHPMSRWNGYDAEPSSSMPTIHAPTPRRHLIDTSESQHWLGSPPLSPVSSTRAVSPFATHFPSNTSPTSATSTSIRGKKAPDSPTRRRTFSSLYNTDNPPKHLRQRQTSNASISSTYTVHGAANTVSLHKALLRSKYTQAHGETEHASLGRRWIRSMHKRGLRTWVIPSAIAFATLVKLCLGVGSYSGEATPPMYGDYEAQRHWMEITTHLPFREWYTYDLQYWGLDYPPLTAYVSWLCGLVGSWVNPTWFALDASRGIETPGSKLYMRLTVVFFDLLVYIPALIMFVKTWQGTRSKRTQEQALLLLLLQPALLLIDHGHFQYNSVMLGFTLLSINFFATGNDLVAAVFFVLSLGFKQMALYYAPAIGSYLLAKCIYLGQKNGFTLFTRLAVTTVASFAILFLPFFLPGLAPSLLHILHPIQRIFPFSRGLFEDKVANFWCASNVVIKWRKLAGDGDTGRSWLVRTSALLTALGFLPGVLGLLRAGWIMRIREDGSTEKARELDTTTASITEEGAEKAVDDSNDHPPPFLPLLSYALLTSSMSFFLFSFQVHEKTILLPLLPLTLLMSGAQPGTALHSWGALGNNVAVFSMWPLLRRDGLAVPYIATVVLWNRLVGYNPLTNLSVDFRQLFSLAVYSAAVALHALELVIAPPARYPDLFPVLNVLISTPVFVLIWLWSIKCGVEVAWALGGLSASSSSASSGVTAGQSLGTATGGTGEGRAALFRRIVT
;
A
#
# COMPACT_ATOMS: atom_id res chain seq x y z
N MET A 1 76.45 -15.55 -41.46
CA MET A 1 75.67 -14.56 -42.24
C MET A 1 74.18 -14.75 -41.99
N ASP A 2 73.51 -14.18 -40.99
CA ASP A 2 73.84 -14.01 -39.56
C ASP A 2 72.51 -13.96 -38.77
N SER A 3 72.12 -14.97 -37.99
CA SER A 3 72.62 -16.35 -37.95
C SER A 3 71.48 -17.34 -37.70
N GLU A 4 71.66 -18.55 -38.23
CA GLU A 4 70.85 -19.75 -37.99
C GLU A 4 71.06 -20.29 -36.54
N LEU A 5 70.47 -21.38 -36.02
CA LEU A 5 69.55 -22.43 -36.54
C LEU A 5 68.85 -23.14 -35.33
N SER A 6 68.01 -24.14 -35.64
CA SER A 6 67.92 -25.46 -34.98
C SER A 6 67.34 -25.65 -33.55
N ALA A 7 66.19 -26.34 -33.54
CA ALA A 7 65.99 -27.69 -32.98
C ALA A 7 65.58 -27.92 -31.49
N LEU A 8 64.36 -28.46 -31.36
CA LEU A 8 63.86 -29.43 -30.38
C LEU A 8 64.53 -30.83 -30.62
N PRO A 9 64.24 -31.98 -29.94
CA PRO A 9 63.13 -32.30 -29.01
C PRO A 9 63.57 -33.05 -27.69
N PRO A 10 63.08 -34.24 -27.26
CA PRO A 10 62.08 -34.32 -26.18
C PRO A 10 62.34 -35.33 -25.02
N GLU A 11 61.42 -35.27 -24.04
CA GLU A 11 60.85 -36.31 -23.15
C GLU A 11 61.56 -37.64 -22.74
N ASP A 12 61.38 -37.94 -21.44
CA ASP A 12 60.89 -39.21 -20.85
C ASP A 12 61.82 -40.30 -20.22
N VAL A 13 61.13 -41.18 -19.45
CA VAL A 13 61.48 -42.53 -18.96
C VAL A 13 61.94 -42.70 -17.48
N LEU A 14 61.21 -43.60 -16.79
CA LEU A 14 61.35 -44.01 -15.39
C LEU A 14 62.52 -45.00 -15.13
N TYR A 15 63.07 -45.06 -13.90
CA TYR A 15 62.74 -46.12 -12.91
C TYR A 15 63.35 -45.91 -11.50
N LYS A 16 63.13 -46.87 -10.59
CA LYS A 16 63.33 -46.80 -9.12
C LYS A 16 64.64 -47.47 -8.61
N ARG A 17 65.02 -47.05 -7.39
CA ARG A 17 65.79 -47.70 -6.29
C ARG A 17 67.26 -47.31 -6.08
N ALA A 18 67.60 -47.14 -4.79
CA ALA A 18 68.93 -46.91 -4.22
C ALA A 18 69.58 -48.25 -3.75
N PRO A 19 70.81 -48.27 -3.17
CA PRO A 19 70.92 -48.06 -1.70
C PRO A 19 72.28 -47.56 -1.11
N ARG A 20 72.22 -47.03 0.13
CA ARG A 20 73.27 -47.04 1.21
C ARG A 20 74.59 -46.24 1.00
N ALA A 21 75.28 -45.72 2.05
CA ALA A 21 74.93 -45.50 3.47
C ALA A 21 75.97 -44.62 4.23
N ARG A 22 75.57 -44.21 5.46
CA ARG A 22 76.30 -43.50 6.55
C ARG A 22 76.33 -41.95 6.47
N GLN A 23 76.22 -41.21 7.58
CA GLN A 23 76.34 -41.60 9.00
C GLN A 23 75.44 -40.76 9.96
N GLN A 24 74.82 -41.42 10.97
CA GLN A 24 74.45 -40.92 12.34
C GLN A 24 73.52 -39.68 12.51
N SER A 25 72.70 -39.45 13.57
CA SER A 25 72.03 -40.21 14.68
C SER A 25 71.49 -39.15 15.69
N LEU A 26 70.37 -39.16 16.46
CA LEU A 26 69.10 -39.87 16.81
C LEU A 26 68.26 -38.79 17.61
N ARG A 27 67.02 -38.81 18.14
CA ARG A 27 65.69 -39.52 18.24
C ARG A 27 64.75 -38.48 18.95
N TYR A 28 63.44 -38.57 19.26
CA TYR A 28 62.26 -39.46 19.10
C TYR A 28 61.00 -38.53 19.23
N SER A 29 59.83 -38.74 18.60
CA SER A 29 58.66 -39.59 18.98
C SER A 29 57.90 -39.22 20.29
N ALA A 30 56.57 -39.28 20.41
CA ALA A 30 55.45 -39.36 19.42
C ALA A 30 54.03 -39.21 20.09
N GLU A 31 53.03 -38.79 19.30
CA GLU A 31 51.57 -39.13 19.34
C GLU A 31 50.66 -38.81 20.58
N ILE A 32 49.40 -39.32 20.60
CA ILE A 32 48.17 -38.66 21.10
C ILE A 32 47.33 -39.54 22.13
N PRO A 33 46.01 -39.34 22.38
CA PRO A 33 45.38 -39.01 23.69
C PRO A 33 44.86 -40.23 24.52
N PRO A 34 44.21 -40.05 25.72
CA PRO A 34 42.76 -39.81 25.81
C PRO A 34 42.31 -38.95 27.05
N ALA A 35 41.01 -38.97 27.40
CA ALA A 35 40.36 -38.06 28.37
C ALA A 35 39.96 -38.71 29.73
N SER A 36 39.70 -37.87 30.75
CA SER A 36 38.82 -38.18 31.90
C SER A 36 38.26 -36.89 32.53
N ALA A 37 37.31 -37.00 33.47
CA ALA A 37 36.33 -35.96 33.79
C ALA A 37 36.41 -35.36 35.22
N ALA A 38 35.58 -34.33 35.43
CA ALA A 38 34.78 -34.05 36.63
C ALA A 38 35.21 -32.94 37.63
N LEU A 39 34.17 -32.20 38.09
CA LEU A 39 34.06 -31.41 39.34
C LEU A 39 34.96 -30.16 39.51
N ALA A 40 34.70 -29.23 40.45
CA ALA A 40 33.45 -28.56 40.88
C ALA A 40 33.78 -27.43 41.88
N ALA A 41 32.97 -26.35 41.92
CA ALA A 41 33.02 -25.25 42.92
C ALA A 41 34.36 -24.44 42.94
N SER A 42 34.52 -23.28 43.61
CA SER A 42 33.57 -22.42 44.36
C SER A 42 34.02 -20.94 44.35
N HIS A 43 33.07 -20.05 44.66
CA HIS A 43 33.23 -18.67 45.18
C HIS A 43 34.23 -18.53 46.36
N PRO A 44 34.60 -17.30 46.84
CA PRO A 44 34.76 -15.99 46.17
C PRO A 44 35.94 -15.12 46.75
N MET A 45 35.91 -13.79 46.50
CA MET A 45 36.42 -12.68 47.35
C MET A 45 37.93 -12.47 47.61
N SER A 46 38.50 -11.42 46.99
CA SER A 46 39.13 -10.20 47.60
C SER A 46 39.92 -9.46 46.51
N ARG A 47 39.71 -8.18 46.13
CA ARG A 47 39.62 -6.88 46.86
C ARG A 47 41.00 -6.36 47.32
N TRP A 48 41.19 -5.02 47.24
CA TRP A 48 42.43 -4.22 47.35
C TRP A 48 43.22 -4.07 46.03
N ASN A 49 43.98 -3.00 45.77
CA ASN A 49 43.81 -1.52 45.93
C ASN A 49 45.11 -0.83 45.42
N GLY A 50 45.01 0.34 44.76
CA GLY A 50 46.15 1.08 44.15
C GLY A 50 45.83 1.40 42.67
N TYR A 51 45.94 2.61 42.12
CA TYR A 51 47.02 3.63 42.15
C TYR A 51 48.35 3.04 41.61
N ASP A 52 49.00 3.57 40.55
CA ASP A 52 48.87 4.91 39.94
C ASP A 52 49.28 4.97 38.43
N ALA A 53 49.14 6.18 37.84
CA ALA A 53 49.78 6.70 36.62
C ALA A 53 49.28 6.29 35.19
N GLU A 54 48.89 7.31 34.41
CA GLU A 54 48.89 7.30 32.94
C GLU A 54 50.31 7.48 32.37
N PRO A 55 50.52 7.18 31.07
CA PRO A 55 51.04 8.24 30.20
C PRO A 55 50.20 8.47 28.93
N SER A 56 50.04 9.74 28.56
CA SER A 56 49.24 10.19 27.42
C SER A 56 49.80 9.78 26.05
N SER A 57 48.95 9.27 25.16
CA SER A 57 49.17 9.37 23.71
C SER A 57 47.86 9.67 22.99
N SER A 58 47.85 10.71 22.14
CA SER A 58 46.62 11.31 21.62
C SER A 58 46.18 10.71 20.28
N MET A 59 45.27 9.74 20.34
CA MET A 59 44.39 9.38 19.21
C MET A 59 42.96 9.79 19.56
N PRO A 60 42.20 10.41 18.64
CA PRO A 60 40.80 10.76 18.87
C PRO A 60 39.92 9.51 18.75
N THR A 61 39.96 8.64 19.77
CA THR A 61 39.02 7.52 19.90
C THR A 61 37.62 8.07 20.03
N ILE A 62 36.82 7.99 18.97
CA ILE A 62 35.41 8.40 18.98
C ILE A 62 34.63 7.38 19.82
N HIS A 63 34.60 7.63 21.13
CA HIS A 63 33.69 6.95 22.05
C HIS A 63 32.25 7.38 21.72
N ALA A 64 31.64 6.70 20.75
CA ALA A 64 30.23 6.86 20.44
C ALA A 64 29.40 6.63 21.72
N PRO A 65 28.68 7.66 22.23
CA PRO A 65 27.98 7.54 23.50
C PRO A 65 26.83 6.54 23.34
N THR A 66 26.96 5.37 23.96
CA THR A 66 26.15 4.18 23.67
C THR A 66 24.66 4.43 23.91
N PRO A 67 23.81 4.57 22.86
CA PRO A 67 22.40 4.88 23.06
C PRO A 67 21.69 3.63 23.58
N ARG A 68 21.25 3.66 24.83
CA ARG A 68 20.46 2.56 25.42
C ARG A 68 19.08 2.53 24.77
N ARG A 69 18.95 1.79 23.66
CA ARG A 69 17.72 1.57 22.87
C ARG A 69 16.54 0.96 23.66
N HIS A 70 16.77 0.61 24.93
CA HIS A 70 15.75 0.14 25.88
C HIS A 70 15.25 1.19 26.89
N LEU A 71 15.74 2.44 26.85
CA LEU A 71 15.37 3.49 27.83
C LEU A 71 14.99 4.86 27.25
N ILE A 72 15.37 5.19 26.02
CA ILE A 72 15.26 6.58 25.51
C ILE A 72 13.80 7.01 25.24
N ASP A 73 12.86 6.09 25.05
CA ASP A 73 11.42 6.40 24.92
C ASP A 73 10.62 6.21 26.24
N THR A 74 11.30 6.06 27.38
CA THR A 74 10.65 5.77 28.68
C THR A 74 10.63 6.93 29.67
N SER A 75 11.51 7.93 29.54
CA SER A 75 11.58 9.07 30.46
C SER A 75 10.42 10.05 30.28
N GLU A 76 10.17 10.51 29.07
CA GLU A 76 9.08 11.46 28.78
C GLU A 76 7.70 10.78 28.81
N SER A 77 7.63 9.49 28.44
CA SER A 77 6.38 8.74 28.34
C SER A 77 5.84 8.19 29.66
N GLN A 78 6.58 8.26 30.78
CA GLN A 78 6.15 7.68 32.08
C GLN A 78 5.76 8.69 33.16
N HIS A 79 5.99 9.99 32.96
CA HIS A 79 5.75 11.02 34.00
C HIS A 79 4.28 11.17 34.45
N TRP A 80 3.32 10.56 33.76
CA TRP A 80 1.89 10.54 34.08
C TRP A 80 1.41 9.29 34.87
N LEU A 81 2.32 8.36 35.20
CA LEU A 81 1.98 7.14 35.95
C LEU A 81 2.14 7.26 37.48
N GLY A 82 2.79 8.33 37.96
CA GLY A 82 2.91 8.62 39.39
C GLY A 82 1.66 9.31 39.96
N SER A 83 1.04 8.72 40.98
CA SER A 83 0.19 9.48 41.91
C SER A 83 1.09 10.36 42.77
N PRO A 84 0.73 11.63 43.06
CA PRO A 84 1.55 12.47 43.94
C PRO A 84 1.58 11.87 45.36
N PRO A 85 2.74 11.86 46.05
CA PRO A 85 2.81 11.40 47.43
C PRO A 85 2.02 12.33 48.35
N LEU A 86 1.29 11.75 49.30
CA LEU A 86 0.56 12.51 50.33
C LEU A 86 1.55 13.27 51.21
N SER A 87 1.35 14.58 51.34
CA SER A 87 2.23 15.46 52.12
C SER A 87 2.02 15.28 53.62
N PRO A 88 3.08 15.03 54.42
CA PRO A 88 3.04 15.27 55.86
C PRO A 88 3.07 16.78 56.14
N VAL A 89 2.41 17.21 57.21
CA VAL A 89 2.37 18.61 57.64
C VAL A 89 3.64 18.98 58.42
N SER A 90 4.31 20.06 58.04
CA SER A 90 5.08 20.89 58.97
C SER A 90 5.19 22.33 58.47
N SER A 91 5.14 23.28 59.39
CA SER A 91 4.98 24.72 59.14
C SER A 91 6.30 25.51 59.18
N THR A 92 6.42 26.52 58.32
CA THR A 92 7.00 27.81 58.73
C THR A 92 6.47 29.00 57.93
N ARG A 93 6.38 30.15 58.59
CA ARG A 93 6.18 31.52 58.06
C ARG A 93 7.45 31.98 57.29
N ALA A 94 7.49 33.07 56.49
CA ALA A 94 6.58 34.22 56.37
C ALA A 94 6.76 35.04 55.06
N VAL A 95 5.77 35.90 54.78
CA VAL A 95 5.87 37.27 54.19
C VAL A 95 6.31 37.44 52.71
N SER A 96 5.52 38.24 52.00
CA SER A 96 5.78 38.86 50.68
C SER A 96 6.01 40.38 50.81
N PRO A 97 6.56 41.04 49.77
CA PRO A 97 5.93 42.30 49.35
C PRO A 97 5.87 42.53 47.81
N PHE A 98 5.37 43.71 47.44
CA PHE A 98 4.92 44.13 46.11
C PHE A 98 6.00 44.49 45.07
N ALA A 99 5.54 44.37 43.82
CA ALA A 99 5.87 44.97 42.51
C ALA A 99 6.55 46.37 42.39
N THR A 100 6.87 46.71 41.12
CA THR A 100 7.30 48.01 40.53
C THR A 100 8.78 48.37 40.75
N HIS A 101 9.60 48.70 39.74
CA HIS A 101 9.47 49.84 38.81
C HIS A 101 10.35 49.72 37.54
N PHE A 102 10.02 50.47 36.47
CA PHE A 102 10.95 50.86 35.39
C PHE A 102 11.40 52.33 35.59
N PRO A 103 12.64 52.70 35.21
CA PRO A 103 13.07 54.09 35.04
C PRO A 103 12.97 54.56 33.57
N SER A 104 12.76 55.86 33.37
CA SER A 104 12.67 56.55 32.07
C SER A 104 13.76 57.62 31.91
N ASN A 105 14.07 58.04 30.68
CA ASN A 105 14.60 59.36 30.25
C ASN A 105 15.05 59.25 28.76
N THR A 106 15.07 60.29 27.90
CA THR A 106 14.49 61.66 27.86
C THR A 106 14.45 62.12 26.40
N SER A 107 13.56 63.05 26.04
CA SER A 107 13.53 63.71 24.72
C SER A 107 14.24 65.08 24.74
N PRO A 108 14.48 65.67 23.56
CA PRO A 108 14.08 67.08 23.38
C PRO A 108 13.36 67.40 22.04
N THR A 109 12.86 68.63 21.96
CA THR A 109 12.07 69.29 20.88
C THR A 109 12.93 69.76 19.67
N SER A 110 12.46 70.33 18.55
CA SER A 110 11.36 71.31 18.33
C SER A 110 11.01 71.63 16.86
N ALA A 111 9.74 72.02 16.59
CA ALA A 111 9.21 73.05 15.64
C ALA A 111 9.61 73.05 14.12
N THR A 112 8.97 73.73 13.13
CA THR A 112 7.87 74.74 13.05
C THR A 112 7.23 74.77 11.62
N SER A 113 5.96 75.27 11.44
CA SER A 113 5.35 76.06 10.29
C SER A 113 5.69 75.77 8.77
N THR A 114 4.89 76.02 7.70
CA THR A 114 3.56 76.64 7.36
C THR A 114 3.21 76.26 5.89
N SER A 115 1.98 75.88 5.47
CA SER A 115 0.83 76.68 4.94
C SER A 115 0.88 77.20 3.46
N ILE A 116 -0.32 77.38 2.85
CA ILE A 116 -0.71 78.18 1.63
C ILE A 116 -0.79 77.50 0.20
N ARG A 117 -2.01 77.02 -0.15
CA ARG A 117 -2.96 77.48 -1.25
C ARG A 117 -2.49 77.70 -2.72
N GLY A 118 -3.16 77.08 -3.71
CA GLY A 118 -3.19 77.57 -5.13
C GLY A 118 -4.01 76.73 -6.15
N LYS A 119 -4.93 77.35 -6.93
CA LYS A 119 -5.82 76.69 -7.94
C LYS A 119 -5.29 76.82 -9.38
N LYS A 120 -5.61 75.85 -10.28
CA LYS A 120 -6.38 76.09 -11.54
C LYS A 120 -6.67 74.81 -12.37
N ALA A 121 -7.61 74.94 -13.31
CA ALA A 121 -8.04 74.05 -14.40
C ALA A 121 -8.18 74.95 -15.69
N PRO A 122 -8.64 74.52 -16.90
CA PRO A 122 -9.31 73.26 -17.30
C PRO A 122 -8.79 72.60 -18.62
N ASP A 123 -9.35 71.44 -19.02
CA ASP A 123 -10.19 71.29 -20.24
C ASP A 123 -10.64 69.83 -20.53
N SER A 124 -11.47 69.64 -21.57
CA SER A 124 -12.14 68.38 -21.97
C SER A 124 -12.41 68.39 -23.51
N PRO A 125 -12.98 67.37 -24.22
CA PRO A 125 -14.08 66.48 -23.80
C PRO A 125 -14.01 64.99 -24.25
N THR A 126 -15.09 64.27 -23.95
CA THR A 126 -15.34 62.85 -24.24
C THR A 126 -15.77 62.55 -25.68
N ARG A 127 -15.69 61.27 -26.10
CA ARG A 127 -16.80 60.66 -26.87
C ARG A 127 -16.94 59.14 -26.73
N ARG A 128 -18.19 58.72 -26.46
CA ARG A 128 -18.75 57.39 -26.78
C ARG A 128 -19.67 57.57 -28.00
N ARG A 129 -19.84 56.56 -28.86
CA ARG A 129 -20.95 56.54 -29.85
C ARG A 129 -21.39 55.11 -30.20
N THR A 130 -22.53 55.03 -30.87
CA THR A 130 -23.38 53.83 -30.99
C THR A 130 -24.21 53.89 -32.27
N PHE A 131 -24.71 52.72 -32.71
CA PHE A 131 -25.90 52.50 -33.57
C PHE A 131 -25.85 52.84 -35.08
N SER A 132 -26.44 51.92 -35.88
CA SER A 132 -27.16 52.10 -37.17
C SER A 132 -26.44 52.66 -38.42
N SER A 133 -26.90 52.45 -39.69
CA SER A 133 -27.72 51.39 -40.35
C SER A 133 -27.83 51.69 -41.88
N LEU A 134 -28.47 50.78 -42.64
CA LEU A 134 -29.14 50.94 -43.97
C LEU A 134 -28.37 50.86 -45.31
N TYR A 135 -28.97 50.06 -46.23
CA TYR A 135 -29.06 50.19 -47.72
C TYR A 135 -27.76 50.27 -48.56
N ASN A 136 -27.65 49.73 -49.79
CA ASN A 136 -28.46 48.85 -50.66
C ASN A 136 -27.52 48.30 -51.79
N THR A 137 -27.84 47.42 -52.74
CA THR A 137 -29.02 46.58 -53.08
C THR A 137 -28.62 45.07 -52.94
N ASP A 138 -28.86 44.03 -53.77
CA ASP A 138 -29.64 43.78 -55.00
C ASP A 138 -29.97 42.27 -55.21
N ASN A 139 -30.61 41.91 -56.34
CA ASN A 139 -30.94 40.56 -56.84
C ASN A 139 -31.21 40.61 -58.38
N PRO A 140 -31.34 39.53 -59.20
CA PRO A 140 -31.86 38.17 -58.91
C PRO A 140 -30.97 37.06 -59.59
N PRO A 141 -31.40 35.82 -60.00
CA PRO A 141 -32.73 35.20 -59.95
C PRO A 141 -32.88 33.69 -59.61
N LYS A 142 -34.08 33.34 -59.10
CA LYS A 142 -34.83 32.06 -59.27
C LYS A 142 -34.13 30.77 -58.72
N HIS A 143 -34.73 29.89 -57.92
CA HIS A 143 -36.12 29.50 -57.58
C HIS A 143 -36.14 28.89 -56.12
N LEU A 144 -37.22 28.43 -55.48
CA LEU A 144 -38.63 28.24 -55.85
C LEU A 144 -39.60 28.48 -54.64
N ARG A 145 -40.09 29.71 -54.47
CA ARG A 145 -41.46 30.08 -54.00
C ARG A 145 -42.17 29.25 -52.90
N GLN A 146 -42.41 29.89 -51.74
CA GLN A 146 -43.65 29.65 -50.97
C GLN A 146 -44.26 30.98 -50.50
N ARG A 147 -45.57 31.17 -50.70
CA ARG A 147 -46.35 32.34 -50.26
C ARG A 147 -47.72 31.84 -49.82
N GLN A 148 -48.17 32.23 -48.63
CA GLN A 148 -49.57 32.07 -48.23
C GLN A 148 -50.35 33.33 -48.59
N THR A 149 -51.52 33.16 -49.21
CA THR A 149 -52.58 34.17 -49.28
C THR A 149 -53.94 33.46 -49.27
N SER A 150 -54.61 33.52 -48.11
CA SER A 150 -56.05 33.78 -47.93
C SER A 150 -57.12 33.17 -48.88
N ASN A 151 -58.09 32.51 -48.23
CA ASN A 151 -59.55 32.51 -48.48
C ASN A 151 -60.25 31.32 -49.17
N ALA A 152 -61.50 31.14 -48.70
CA ALA A 152 -62.66 30.50 -49.33
C ALA A 152 -62.78 28.96 -49.39
N SER A 153 -63.40 28.43 -48.32
CA SER A 153 -64.70 27.71 -48.39
C SER A 153 -64.77 26.17 -48.59
N ILE A 154 -65.86 25.62 -48.01
CA ILE A 154 -66.52 24.32 -48.27
C ILE A 154 -65.80 23.02 -47.82
N SER A 155 -66.18 22.60 -46.61
CA SER A 155 -66.57 21.23 -46.20
C SER A 155 -65.98 20.01 -46.94
N SER A 156 -65.14 19.24 -46.24
CA SER A 156 -65.46 17.83 -45.92
C SER A 156 -64.55 17.24 -44.84
N THR A 157 -65.05 16.19 -44.18
CA THR A 157 -64.49 15.43 -43.06
C THR A 157 -63.11 14.82 -43.33
N TYR A 158 -62.16 14.90 -42.38
CA TYR A 158 -61.38 13.76 -41.84
C TYR A 158 -60.44 14.20 -40.68
N THR A 159 -60.22 13.32 -39.70
CA THR A 159 -59.55 13.62 -38.42
C THR A 159 -58.08 13.17 -38.36
N VAL A 160 -57.16 14.04 -37.92
CA VAL A 160 -55.81 13.64 -37.47
C VAL A 160 -55.34 14.44 -36.25
N HIS A 161 -55.80 14.06 -35.04
CA HIS A 161 -55.11 14.43 -33.80
C HIS A 161 -53.92 13.48 -33.59
N GLY A 162 -52.68 13.93 -33.84
CA GLY A 162 -51.48 13.12 -33.54
C GLY A 162 -50.13 13.80 -33.73
N ALA A 163 -49.94 14.61 -34.78
CA ALA A 163 -48.61 15.07 -35.19
C ALA A 163 -47.93 16.08 -34.25
N ALA A 164 -48.67 16.84 -33.44
CA ALA A 164 -48.10 17.90 -32.58
C ALA A 164 -47.29 17.36 -31.39
N ASN A 165 -47.77 16.26 -30.78
CA ASN A 165 -47.20 15.74 -29.54
C ASN A 165 -45.84 15.05 -29.74
N THR A 166 -45.62 14.42 -30.90
CA THR A 166 -44.36 13.72 -31.21
C THR A 166 -43.20 14.68 -31.40
N VAL A 167 -43.41 15.81 -32.07
CA VAL A 167 -42.39 16.87 -32.26
C VAL A 167 -42.06 17.53 -30.92
N SER A 168 -43.06 17.79 -30.08
CA SER A 168 -42.88 18.29 -28.71
C SER A 168 -42.03 17.33 -27.87
N LEU A 169 -42.42 16.05 -27.85
CA LEU A 169 -41.71 14.99 -27.11
C LEU A 169 -40.27 14.83 -27.59
N HIS A 170 -40.02 14.85 -28.91
CA HIS A 170 -38.68 14.74 -29.46
C HIS A 170 -37.80 15.94 -29.07
N LYS A 171 -38.35 17.16 -29.10
CA LYS A 171 -37.64 18.38 -28.69
C LYS A 171 -37.38 18.42 -27.18
N ALA A 172 -38.30 17.89 -26.37
CA ALA A 172 -38.14 17.70 -24.94
C ALA A 172 -37.09 16.61 -24.60
N LEU A 173 -37.08 15.48 -25.32
CA LEU A 173 -36.07 14.43 -25.17
C LEU A 173 -34.68 14.90 -25.61
N LEU A 174 -34.56 15.68 -26.69
CA LEU A 174 -33.30 16.33 -27.08
C LEU A 174 -32.84 17.35 -26.03
N ARG A 175 -33.74 18.19 -25.51
CA ARG A 175 -33.41 19.11 -24.41
C ARG A 175 -32.98 18.34 -23.16
N SER A 176 -33.68 17.28 -22.77
CA SER A 176 -33.32 16.40 -21.65
C SER A 176 -31.92 15.83 -21.83
N LYS A 177 -31.64 15.19 -22.97
CA LYS A 177 -30.31 14.64 -23.28
C LYS A 177 -29.22 15.71 -23.30
N TYR A 178 -29.52 16.91 -23.79
CA TYR A 178 -28.57 18.03 -23.83
C TYR A 178 -28.29 18.60 -22.42
N THR A 179 -29.31 18.78 -21.59
CA THR A 179 -29.17 19.23 -20.19
C THR A 179 -28.47 18.18 -19.33
N GLN A 180 -28.77 16.89 -19.53
CA GLN A 180 -28.09 15.78 -18.87
C GLN A 180 -26.61 15.70 -19.28
N ALA A 181 -26.31 15.82 -20.58
CA ALA A 181 -24.94 15.87 -21.09
C ALA A 181 -24.14 17.09 -20.57
N HIS A 182 -24.79 18.25 -20.42
CA HIS A 182 -24.12 19.44 -19.86
C HIS A 182 -23.89 19.33 -18.35
N GLY A 183 -24.85 18.83 -17.57
CA GLY A 183 -24.66 18.51 -16.15
C GLY A 183 -23.53 17.50 -15.91
N GLU A 184 -23.40 16.50 -16.79
CA GLU A 184 -22.28 15.55 -16.83
C GLU A 184 -20.92 16.17 -17.27
N THR A 185 -20.87 17.45 -17.64
CA THR A 185 -19.61 18.18 -17.92
C THR A 185 -19.13 19.02 -16.74
N GLU A 186 -20.02 19.71 -16.02
CA GLU A 186 -19.62 20.55 -14.88
C GLU A 186 -19.17 19.69 -13.68
N HIS A 187 -19.98 18.70 -13.30
CA HIS A 187 -19.71 17.85 -12.13
C HIS A 187 -18.66 16.74 -12.36
N ALA A 188 -18.02 16.67 -13.53
CA ALA A 188 -17.00 15.67 -13.81
C ALA A 188 -15.67 15.96 -13.08
N SER A 189 -15.04 14.92 -12.52
CA SER A 189 -13.75 15.02 -11.81
C SER A 189 -12.62 15.56 -12.69
N LEU A 190 -11.54 16.08 -12.09
CA LEU A 190 -10.39 16.60 -12.85
C LEU A 190 -9.77 15.52 -13.74
N GLY A 191 -9.60 14.29 -13.21
CA GLY A 191 -9.11 13.15 -13.99
C GLY A 191 -10.04 12.79 -15.16
N ARG A 192 -11.37 12.76 -14.94
CA ARG A 192 -12.35 12.52 -16.00
C ARG A 192 -12.32 13.60 -17.08
N ARG A 193 -12.20 14.88 -16.70
CA ARG A 193 -12.12 16.01 -17.64
C ARG A 193 -10.82 15.99 -18.46
N TRP A 194 -9.68 15.69 -17.83
CA TRP A 194 -8.40 15.55 -18.52
C TRP A 194 -8.41 14.40 -19.54
N ILE A 195 -8.81 13.19 -19.13
CA ILE A 195 -8.92 12.01 -20.02
C ILE A 195 -9.90 12.28 -21.17
N ARG A 196 -11.08 12.87 -20.87
CA ARG A 196 -12.07 13.26 -21.89
C ARG A 196 -11.50 14.27 -22.89
N SER A 197 -10.64 15.20 -22.45
CA SER A 197 -9.95 16.17 -23.31
C SER A 197 -8.90 15.48 -24.21
N MET A 198 -8.03 14.64 -23.65
CA MET A 198 -7.03 13.87 -24.41
C MET A 198 -7.69 13.01 -25.49
N HIS A 199 -8.78 12.30 -25.15
CA HIS A 199 -9.53 11.47 -26.11
C HIS A 199 -10.23 12.28 -27.20
N LYS A 200 -10.68 13.51 -26.92
CA LYS A 200 -11.28 14.42 -27.91
C LYS A 200 -10.23 15.02 -28.85
N ARG A 201 -8.99 15.20 -28.39
CA ARG A 201 -7.84 15.67 -29.19
C ARG A 201 -7.11 14.56 -29.97
N GLY A 202 -7.62 13.32 -29.94
CA GLY A 202 -6.99 12.16 -30.59
C GLY A 202 -5.81 11.55 -29.82
N LEU A 203 -5.35 12.18 -28.73
CA LEU A 203 -4.16 11.82 -27.95
C LEU A 203 -4.35 10.59 -27.04
N ARG A 204 -5.09 9.57 -27.51
CA ARG A 204 -5.50 8.40 -26.72
C ARG A 204 -4.32 7.52 -26.28
N THR A 205 -3.34 7.33 -27.16
CA THR A 205 -2.10 6.59 -26.88
C THR A 205 -1.23 7.27 -25.82
N TRP A 206 -1.28 8.60 -25.75
CA TRP A 206 -0.48 9.41 -24.83
C TRP A 206 -1.03 9.47 -23.40
N VAL A 207 -2.28 9.07 -23.14
CA VAL A 207 -2.90 9.16 -21.80
C VAL A 207 -2.09 8.39 -20.75
N ILE A 208 -1.66 7.16 -21.05
CA ILE A 208 -0.89 6.33 -20.10
C ILE A 208 0.54 6.89 -19.90
N PRO A 209 1.35 7.16 -20.95
CA PRO A 209 2.65 7.80 -20.80
C PRO A 209 2.60 9.14 -20.05
N SER A 210 1.63 10.01 -20.35
CA SER A 210 1.48 11.30 -19.64
C SER A 210 1.03 11.13 -18.18
N ALA A 211 0.20 10.14 -17.86
CA ALA A 211 -0.18 9.85 -16.48
C ALA A 211 1.02 9.33 -15.66
N ILE A 212 1.84 8.46 -16.25
CA ILE A 212 3.08 7.95 -15.63
C ILE A 212 4.07 9.11 -15.45
N ALA A 213 4.36 9.88 -16.49
CA ALA A 213 5.29 11.01 -16.41
C ALA A 213 4.86 12.07 -15.37
N PHE A 214 3.56 12.36 -15.27
CA PHE A 214 3.02 13.25 -14.25
C PHE A 214 3.15 12.65 -12.83
N ALA A 215 2.89 11.35 -12.65
CA ALA A 215 3.08 10.68 -11.37
C ALA A 215 4.56 10.65 -10.96
N THR A 216 5.48 10.36 -11.88
CA THR A 216 6.93 10.44 -11.64
C THR A 216 7.38 11.86 -11.28
N LEU A 217 6.84 12.89 -11.96
CA LEU A 217 7.12 14.28 -11.59
C LEU A 217 6.65 14.60 -10.16
N VAL A 218 5.43 14.19 -9.78
CA VAL A 218 4.95 14.34 -8.39
C VAL A 218 5.88 13.62 -7.40
N LYS A 219 6.32 12.40 -7.70
CA LYS A 219 7.25 11.61 -6.86
C LYS A 219 8.61 12.30 -6.71
N LEU A 220 9.15 12.89 -7.77
CA LEU A 220 10.38 13.69 -7.72
C LEU A 220 10.19 14.98 -6.92
N CYS A 221 9.08 15.70 -7.08
CA CYS A 221 8.76 16.90 -6.30
C CYS A 221 8.60 16.60 -4.80
N LEU A 222 8.03 15.45 -4.43
CA LEU A 222 7.99 14.97 -3.04
C LEU A 222 9.41 14.72 -2.50
N GLY A 223 10.28 14.13 -3.34
CA GLY A 223 11.67 13.82 -2.99
C GLY A 223 12.57 15.02 -2.70
N VAL A 224 12.21 16.23 -3.15
CA VAL A 224 12.90 17.48 -2.80
C VAL A 224 12.75 17.81 -1.31
N GLY A 225 11.64 17.37 -0.68
CA GLY A 225 11.36 17.61 0.72
C GLY A 225 12.29 16.86 1.69
N SER A 226 12.02 17.06 2.97
CA SER A 226 12.66 16.36 4.09
C SER A 226 12.33 14.87 4.14
N TYR A 227 13.04 14.11 4.96
CA TYR A 227 12.88 12.66 5.13
C TYR A 227 12.88 12.24 6.60
N SER A 228 12.53 10.99 6.86
CA SER A 228 12.54 10.37 8.20
C SER A 228 13.92 10.54 8.86
N GLY A 229 13.97 11.42 9.87
CA GLY A 229 15.15 11.70 10.68
C GLY A 229 16.22 12.61 10.04
N GLU A 230 15.87 13.45 9.07
CA GLU A 230 16.78 14.50 8.57
C GLU A 230 17.22 15.43 9.72
N ALA A 231 18.53 15.65 9.85
CA ALA A 231 19.19 16.42 10.90
C ALA A 231 18.90 15.97 12.35
N THR A 232 18.65 14.67 12.60
CA THR A 232 18.44 14.12 13.97
C THR A 232 19.53 13.11 14.42
N PRO A 233 20.79 13.53 14.61
CA PRO A 233 21.84 12.68 15.17
C PRO A 233 21.54 12.27 16.63
N PRO A 234 22.12 11.16 17.13
CA PRO A 234 23.08 10.28 16.45
C PRO A 234 22.43 9.17 15.62
N MET A 235 21.11 8.96 15.73
CA MET A 235 20.43 7.78 15.13
C MET A 235 19.71 8.08 13.81
N TYR A 236 19.30 9.31 13.50
CA TYR A 236 18.52 9.64 12.31
C TYR A 236 17.24 8.77 12.21
N GLY A 237 16.76 8.45 11.00
CA GLY A 237 15.50 7.71 10.77
C GLY A 237 15.56 6.71 9.61
N ASP A 238 14.40 6.36 9.03
CA ASP A 238 14.27 5.33 7.99
C ASP A 238 15.22 5.54 6.79
N TYR A 239 15.54 6.79 6.44
CA TYR A 239 16.50 7.12 5.37
C TYR A 239 17.89 6.55 5.66
N GLU A 240 18.43 6.83 6.85
CA GLU A 240 19.74 6.34 7.30
C GLU A 240 19.71 4.82 7.47
N ALA A 241 18.59 4.24 7.91
CA ALA A 241 18.41 2.80 7.95
C ALA A 241 18.60 2.17 6.57
N GLN A 242 17.96 2.71 5.52
CA GLN A 242 18.14 2.19 4.16
C GLN A 242 19.57 2.42 3.65
N ARG A 243 20.19 3.58 3.94
CA ARG A 243 21.57 3.90 3.52
C ARG A 243 22.59 2.97 4.18
N HIS A 244 22.47 2.73 5.48
CA HIS A 244 23.34 1.82 6.22
C HIS A 244 23.17 0.37 5.73
N TRP A 245 21.95 -0.05 5.34
CA TRP A 245 21.76 -1.36 4.69
C TRP A 245 22.51 -1.48 3.36
N MET A 246 22.62 -0.40 2.57
CA MET A 246 23.45 -0.41 1.34
C MET A 246 24.94 -0.54 1.68
N GLU A 247 25.45 0.27 2.62
CA GLU A 247 26.81 0.21 3.16
C GLU A 247 27.20 -1.21 3.61
N ILE A 248 26.50 -1.79 4.58
CA ILE A 248 26.87 -3.09 5.17
C ILE A 248 26.75 -4.22 4.15
N THR A 249 25.79 -4.17 3.23
CA THR A 249 25.63 -5.23 2.21
C THR A 249 26.71 -5.14 1.13
N THR A 250 27.25 -3.96 0.82
CA THR A 250 28.41 -3.83 -0.08
C THR A 250 29.75 -4.22 0.53
N HIS A 251 29.94 -4.01 1.83
CA HIS A 251 31.25 -4.17 2.48
C HIS A 251 31.41 -5.48 3.28
N LEU A 252 30.34 -6.08 3.79
CA LEU A 252 30.40 -7.29 4.62
C LEU A 252 29.99 -8.55 3.84
N PRO A 253 30.51 -9.74 4.19
CA PRO A 253 30.04 -11.00 3.61
C PRO A 253 28.61 -11.34 4.09
N PHE A 254 27.84 -12.07 3.27
CA PHE A 254 26.43 -12.42 3.52
C PHE A 254 26.12 -12.94 4.94
N ARG A 255 27.06 -13.71 5.53
CA ARG A 255 26.96 -14.28 6.90
C ARG A 255 26.90 -13.22 8.02
N GLU A 256 27.34 -11.98 7.77
CA GLU A 256 27.42 -10.88 8.74
C GLU A 256 26.31 -9.84 8.57
N TRP A 257 25.59 -9.83 7.43
CA TRP A 257 24.52 -8.87 7.11
C TRP A 257 23.40 -8.75 8.17
N TYR A 258 23.15 -9.83 8.92
CA TYR A 258 22.09 -9.92 9.94
C TYR A 258 22.62 -10.00 11.39
N THR A 259 23.92 -9.79 11.59
CA THR A 259 24.60 -9.90 12.91
C THR A 259 25.53 -8.73 13.23
N TYR A 260 26.02 -7.99 12.23
CA TYR A 260 26.78 -6.76 12.41
C TYR A 260 25.92 -5.62 13.02
N ASP A 261 26.54 -4.79 13.87
CA ASP A 261 25.98 -3.66 14.64
C ASP A 261 24.45 -3.60 14.75
N LEU A 262 23.89 -4.53 15.53
CA LEU A 262 22.44 -4.65 15.71
C LEU A 262 21.80 -3.47 16.46
N GLN A 263 22.60 -2.53 17.00
CA GLN A 263 22.10 -1.32 17.65
C GLN A 263 21.92 -0.19 16.64
N TYR A 264 22.89 0.03 15.75
CA TYR A 264 22.82 1.02 14.68
C TYR A 264 22.17 0.44 13.41
N TRP A 265 20.84 0.49 13.35
CA TRP A 265 20.05 0.11 12.17
C TRP A 265 20.32 -1.28 11.56
N GLY A 266 20.84 -2.25 12.32
CA GLY A 266 21.02 -3.63 11.85
C GLY A 266 19.79 -4.21 11.12
N LEU A 267 20.05 -5.00 10.08
CA LEU A 267 19.08 -5.42 9.07
C LEU A 267 17.86 -6.17 9.66
N ASP A 268 16.65 -5.67 9.35
CA ASP A 268 15.35 -6.16 9.90
C ASP A 268 14.39 -6.70 8.82
N TYR A 269 14.72 -6.58 7.53
CA TYR A 269 13.89 -7.05 6.39
C TYR A 269 14.49 -8.32 5.73
N PRO A 270 13.69 -9.14 5.02
CA PRO A 270 14.17 -10.41 4.45
C PRO A 270 15.08 -10.23 3.21
N PRO A 271 15.71 -11.31 2.71
CA PRO A 271 16.85 -11.22 1.80
C PRO A 271 16.66 -10.44 0.50
N LEU A 272 15.45 -10.29 -0.05
CA LEU A 272 15.27 -9.53 -1.29
C LEU A 272 15.46 -8.02 -1.08
N THR A 273 15.15 -7.50 0.12
CA THR A 273 15.58 -6.14 0.49
C THR A 273 17.10 -6.08 0.53
N ALA A 274 17.77 -7.04 1.17
CA ALA A 274 19.22 -7.05 1.28
C ALA A 274 19.93 -7.08 -0.09
N TYR A 275 19.42 -7.86 -1.04
CA TYR A 275 19.94 -7.89 -2.42
C TYR A 275 19.67 -6.60 -3.20
N VAL A 276 18.55 -5.91 -2.93
CA VAL A 276 18.27 -4.59 -3.51
C VAL A 276 19.14 -3.50 -2.88
N SER A 277 19.36 -3.53 -1.56
CA SER A 277 20.32 -2.66 -0.87
C SER A 277 21.73 -2.87 -1.40
N TRP A 278 22.15 -4.11 -1.61
CA TRP A 278 23.46 -4.45 -2.20
C TRP A 278 23.62 -3.87 -3.62
N LEU A 279 22.62 -4.06 -4.48
CA LEU A 279 22.63 -3.54 -5.84
C LEU A 279 22.65 -2.00 -5.86
N CYS A 280 21.87 -1.35 -4.99
CA CYS A 280 21.90 0.10 -4.85
C CYS A 280 23.27 0.58 -4.33
N GLY A 281 23.79 0.02 -3.25
CA GLY A 281 25.10 0.38 -2.69
C GLY A 281 26.23 0.23 -3.72
N LEU A 282 26.21 -0.84 -4.52
CA LEU A 282 27.21 -1.07 -5.58
C LEU A 282 27.14 0.02 -6.66
N VAL A 283 25.96 0.28 -7.22
CA VAL A 283 25.77 1.31 -8.25
C VAL A 283 26.03 2.71 -7.71
N GLY A 284 25.62 3.00 -6.47
CA GLY A 284 25.87 4.25 -5.78
C GLY A 284 27.35 4.48 -5.49
N SER A 285 28.09 3.43 -5.13
CA SER A 285 29.54 3.49 -4.90
C SER A 285 30.34 3.73 -6.18
N TRP A 286 29.83 3.33 -7.35
CA TRP A 286 30.41 3.73 -8.64
C TRP A 286 30.21 5.22 -8.97
N VAL A 287 29.18 5.87 -8.40
CA VAL A 287 28.95 7.31 -8.55
C VAL A 287 29.76 8.09 -7.51
N ASN A 288 29.73 7.67 -6.25
CA ASN A 288 30.57 8.21 -5.18
C ASN A 288 30.68 7.19 -4.02
N PRO A 289 31.87 6.60 -3.76
CA PRO A 289 32.03 5.60 -2.69
C PRO A 289 31.90 6.18 -1.27
N THR A 290 32.03 7.50 -1.09
CA THR A 290 31.92 8.13 0.25
C THR A 290 30.50 8.08 0.84
N TRP A 291 29.47 7.79 0.03
CA TRP A 291 28.09 7.66 0.51
C TRP A 291 27.82 6.35 1.28
N PHE A 292 28.66 5.33 1.05
CA PHE A 292 28.47 3.98 1.57
C PHE A 292 29.73 3.39 2.22
N ALA A 293 30.77 4.20 2.42
CA ALA A 293 32.01 3.78 3.07
C ALA A 293 31.75 3.28 4.50
N LEU A 294 32.08 2.00 4.75
CA LEU A 294 31.83 1.33 6.02
C LEU A 294 32.32 2.15 7.23
N ASP A 295 31.42 2.33 8.20
CA ASP A 295 31.57 3.11 9.44
C ASP A 295 31.81 4.62 9.28
N ALA A 296 32.55 5.05 8.25
CA ALA A 296 32.86 6.45 7.98
C ALA A 296 31.69 7.26 7.37
N SER A 297 30.69 6.60 6.78
CA SER A 297 29.54 7.24 6.12
C SER A 297 28.25 7.30 6.95
N ARG A 298 28.29 6.86 8.21
CA ARG A 298 27.15 6.89 9.14
C ARG A 298 26.60 8.33 9.29
N GLY A 299 25.33 8.54 8.97
CA GLY A 299 24.65 9.84 9.08
C GLY A 299 24.97 10.86 7.97
N ILE A 300 25.37 10.42 6.77
CA ILE A 300 25.74 11.35 5.68
C ILE A 300 24.54 12.00 4.98
N GLU A 301 24.34 13.30 5.23
CA GLU A 301 23.20 14.08 4.68
C GLU A 301 23.55 14.90 3.43
N THR A 302 24.55 14.48 2.63
CA THR A 302 24.96 15.25 1.44
C THR A 302 23.87 15.32 0.36
N PRO A 303 23.68 16.46 -0.34
CA PRO A 303 22.64 16.58 -1.38
C PRO A 303 22.76 15.55 -2.51
N GLY A 304 23.98 15.10 -2.82
CA GLY A 304 24.23 14.03 -3.81
C GLY A 304 23.70 12.68 -3.33
N SER A 305 23.98 12.30 -2.08
CA SER A 305 23.41 11.08 -1.46
C SER A 305 21.89 11.17 -1.40
N LYS A 306 21.33 12.30 -0.95
CA LYS A 306 19.87 12.55 -0.92
C LYS A 306 19.24 12.33 -2.29
N LEU A 307 19.80 12.93 -3.34
CA LEU A 307 19.31 12.76 -4.71
C LEU A 307 19.42 11.30 -5.19
N TYR A 308 20.57 10.65 -5.01
CA TYR A 308 20.77 9.26 -5.40
C TYR A 308 19.74 8.34 -4.74
N MET A 309 19.63 8.42 -3.41
CA MET A 309 18.71 7.62 -2.60
C MET A 309 17.26 7.81 -3.08
N ARG A 310 16.80 9.06 -3.25
CA ARG A 310 15.45 9.37 -3.78
C ARG A 310 15.20 8.76 -5.16
N LEU A 311 16.20 8.78 -6.05
CA LEU A 311 16.09 8.21 -7.39
C LEU A 311 15.97 6.67 -7.37
N THR A 312 16.63 5.95 -6.44
CA THR A 312 16.45 4.49 -6.34
C THR A 312 15.02 4.09 -6.00
N VAL A 313 14.34 4.81 -5.09
CA VAL A 313 12.93 4.54 -4.74
C VAL A 313 12.02 4.75 -5.96
N VAL A 314 12.24 5.84 -6.71
CA VAL A 314 11.48 6.13 -7.95
C VAL A 314 11.77 5.09 -9.05
N PHE A 315 13.00 4.62 -9.17
CA PHE A 315 13.37 3.55 -10.12
C PHE A 315 12.67 2.23 -9.80
N PHE A 316 12.67 1.79 -8.54
CA PHE A 316 12.03 0.53 -8.15
C PHE A 316 10.50 0.57 -8.20
N ASP A 317 9.88 1.72 -7.92
CA ASP A 317 8.46 1.97 -8.18
C ASP A 317 8.11 1.87 -9.69
N LEU A 318 8.93 2.48 -10.56
CA LEU A 318 8.79 2.40 -12.02
C LEU A 318 9.02 0.98 -12.56
N LEU A 319 9.89 0.21 -11.94
CA LEU A 319 10.25 -1.16 -12.34
C LEU A 319 9.22 -2.20 -11.90
N VAL A 320 8.64 -2.07 -10.71
CA VAL A 320 7.81 -3.12 -10.09
C VAL A 320 6.34 -2.68 -9.92
N TYR A 321 6.09 -1.52 -9.30
CA TYR A 321 4.73 -1.10 -8.93
C TYR A 321 3.91 -0.60 -10.12
N ILE A 322 4.50 0.26 -10.96
CA ILE A 322 3.81 0.84 -12.11
C ILE A 322 3.42 -0.21 -13.17
N PRO A 323 4.27 -1.19 -13.55
CA PRO A 323 3.86 -2.29 -14.42
C PRO A 323 2.74 -3.15 -13.81
N ALA A 324 2.77 -3.39 -12.50
CA ALA A 324 1.72 -4.12 -11.79
C ALA A 324 0.36 -3.38 -11.85
N LEU A 325 0.37 -2.05 -11.69
CA LEU A 325 -0.83 -1.22 -11.86
C LEU A 325 -1.36 -1.24 -13.30
N ILE A 326 -0.47 -1.16 -14.30
CA ILE A 326 -0.85 -1.21 -15.73
C ILE A 326 -1.43 -2.58 -16.11
N MET A 327 -0.89 -3.67 -15.56
CA MET A 327 -1.46 -5.01 -15.72
C MET A 327 -2.83 -5.11 -15.05
N PHE A 328 -2.96 -4.63 -13.81
CA PHE A 328 -4.22 -4.66 -13.06
C PHE A 328 -5.38 -3.96 -13.78
N VAL A 329 -5.19 -2.76 -14.32
CA VAL A 329 -6.27 -2.06 -15.04
C VAL A 329 -6.62 -2.71 -16.38
N LYS A 330 -5.71 -3.50 -16.97
CA LYS A 330 -5.98 -4.29 -18.18
C LYS A 330 -6.73 -5.59 -17.88
N THR A 331 -6.41 -6.27 -16.77
CA THR A 331 -7.05 -7.53 -16.37
C THR A 331 -8.34 -7.27 -15.60
N TRP A 332 -8.25 -6.74 -14.38
CA TRP A 332 -9.38 -6.55 -13.46
C TRP A 332 -10.38 -5.48 -13.90
N GLN A 333 -9.96 -4.50 -14.73
CA GLN A 333 -10.87 -3.51 -15.35
C GLN A 333 -11.00 -3.70 -16.87
N GLY A 334 -10.56 -4.84 -17.42
CA GLY A 334 -10.56 -5.13 -18.86
C GLY A 334 -11.93 -5.01 -19.55
N THR A 335 -13.00 -5.34 -18.83
CA THR A 335 -14.41 -5.23 -19.29
C THR A 335 -14.97 -3.80 -19.27
N ARG A 336 -14.24 -2.83 -18.70
CA ARG A 336 -14.62 -1.40 -18.67
C ARG A 336 -14.05 -0.66 -19.88
N SER A 337 -14.59 0.50 -20.21
CA SER A 337 -14.07 1.32 -21.31
C SER A 337 -12.62 1.78 -21.05
N LYS A 338 -11.81 1.99 -22.11
CA LYS A 338 -10.42 2.46 -21.97
C LYS A 338 -10.29 3.72 -21.10
N ARG A 339 -11.20 4.70 -21.26
CA ARG A 339 -11.27 5.92 -20.42
C ARG A 339 -11.50 5.63 -18.92
N THR A 340 -12.13 4.50 -18.59
CA THR A 340 -12.35 4.03 -17.22
C THR A 340 -11.09 3.35 -16.67
N GLN A 341 -10.42 2.51 -17.47
CA GLN A 341 -9.12 1.90 -17.12
C GLN A 341 -8.04 2.97 -16.90
N GLU A 342 -7.99 3.98 -17.77
CA GLU A 342 -7.12 5.15 -17.65
C GLU A 342 -7.41 5.98 -16.40
N GLN A 343 -8.69 6.13 -16.01
CA GLN A 343 -9.06 6.82 -14.76
C GLN A 343 -8.65 6.00 -13.53
N ALA A 344 -8.88 4.69 -13.55
CA ALA A 344 -8.46 3.77 -12.49
C ALA A 344 -6.93 3.84 -12.30
N LEU A 345 -6.16 3.83 -13.40
CA LEU A 345 -4.70 3.94 -13.35
C LEU A 345 -4.25 5.27 -12.75
N LEU A 346 -4.84 6.40 -13.17
CA LEU A 346 -4.50 7.73 -12.66
C LEU A 346 -4.82 7.89 -11.15
N LEU A 347 -5.90 7.25 -10.68
CA LEU A 347 -6.28 7.19 -9.27
C LEU A 347 -5.28 6.39 -8.42
N LEU A 348 -4.79 5.26 -8.96
CA LEU A 348 -3.87 4.35 -8.26
C LEU A 348 -2.42 4.87 -8.28
N LEU A 349 -1.96 5.45 -9.40
CA LEU A 349 -0.63 6.06 -9.54
C LEU A 349 -0.36 7.21 -8.57
N LEU A 350 -1.41 7.87 -8.09
CA LEU A 350 -1.35 9.07 -7.26
C LEU A 350 -1.94 8.87 -5.86
N GLN A 351 -2.01 7.61 -5.40
CA GLN A 351 -2.51 7.25 -4.07
C GLN A 351 -1.68 7.96 -2.98
N PRO A 352 -2.28 8.86 -2.17
CA PRO A 352 -1.51 9.86 -1.42
C PRO A 352 -0.70 9.26 -0.26
N ALA A 353 -1.17 8.19 0.38
CA ALA A 353 -0.47 7.57 1.50
C ALA A 353 0.86 6.94 1.07
N LEU A 354 0.84 6.14 0.00
CA LEU A 354 2.03 5.49 -0.55
C LEU A 354 2.99 6.54 -1.14
N LEU A 355 2.46 7.56 -1.83
CA LEU A 355 3.26 8.69 -2.32
C LEU A 355 4.07 9.36 -1.20
N LEU A 356 3.40 9.68 -0.09
CA LEU A 356 4.02 10.37 1.04
C LEU A 356 5.02 9.50 1.81
N ILE A 357 4.72 8.21 2.00
CA ILE A 357 5.62 7.33 2.75
C ILE A 357 6.83 6.89 1.93
N ASP A 358 6.67 6.50 0.67
CA ASP A 358 7.82 6.05 -0.12
C ASP A 358 8.71 7.22 -0.55
N HIS A 359 8.12 8.28 -1.13
CA HIS A 359 8.90 9.37 -1.74
C HIS A 359 9.11 10.59 -0.83
N GLY A 360 8.34 10.72 0.26
CA GLY A 360 8.54 11.74 1.30
C GLY A 360 9.30 11.18 2.52
N HIS A 361 8.70 10.27 3.27
CA HIS A 361 9.29 9.68 4.48
C HIS A 361 10.56 8.85 4.20
N PHE A 362 10.68 8.30 2.99
CA PHE A 362 11.74 7.42 2.49
C PHE A 362 11.55 5.94 2.84
N GLN A 363 10.86 5.21 1.95
CA GLN A 363 10.63 3.76 2.05
C GLN A 363 10.44 3.11 0.67
N TYR A 364 10.55 1.78 0.61
CA TYR A 364 10.32 0.96 -0.61
C TYR A 364 9.06 0.07 -0.48
N ASN A 365 7.93 0.59 0.00
CA ASN A 365 6.72 -0.25 0.16
C ASN A 365 6.09 -0.61 -1.19
N SER A 366 6.18 0.28 -2.18
CA SER A 366 5.77 0.09 -3.58
C SER A 366 6.31 -1.21 -4.20
N VAL A 367 7.52 -1.64 -3.85
CA VAL A 367 8.11 -2.91 -4.34
C VAL A 367 7.34 -4.12 -3.80
N MET A 368 7.17 -4.22 -2.47
CA MET A 368 6.36 -5.26 -1.83
C MET A 368 4.91 -5.24 -2.37
N LEU A 369 4.27 -4.08 -2.38
CA LEU A 369 2.90 -3.93 -2.86
C LEU A 369 2.76 -4.28 -4.35
N GLY A 370 3.79 -3.98 -5.16
CA GLY A 370 3.87 -4.33 -6.57
C GLY A 370 4.02 -5.83 -6.81
N PHE A 371 4.86 -6.53 -6.05
CA PHE A 371 4.95 -7.99 -6.09
C PHE A 371 3.64 -8.66 -5.63
N THR A 372 2.99 -8.15 -4.57
CA THR A 372 1.63 -8.60 -4.18
C THR A 372 0.62 -8.37 -5.31
N LEU A 373 0.66 -7.21 -5.98
CA LEU A 373 -0.26 -6.91 -7.07
C LEU A 373 0.01 -7.75 -8.32
N LEU A 374 1.27 -8.05 -8.66
CA LEU A 374 1.62 -9.00 -9.72
C LEU A 374 1.06 -10.39 -9.41
N SER A 375 1.19 -10.87 -8.17
CA SER A 375 0.56 -12.13 -7.74
C SER A 375 -0.96 -12.14 -8.00
N ILE A 376 -1.66 -11.10 -7.52
CA ILE A 376 -3.11 -10.93 -7.72
C ILE A 376 -3.49 -10.84 -9.21
N ASN A 377 -2.64 -10.24 -10.05
CA ASN A 377 -2.85 -10.17 -11.49
C ASN A 377 -2.65 -11.52 -12.19
N PHE A 378 -1.64 -12.31 -11.81
CA PHE A 378 -1.40 -13.62 -12.41
C PHE A 378 -2.45 -14.65 -11.98
N PHE A 379 -3.00 -14.59 -10.75
CA PHE A 379 -4.21 -15.35 -10.38
C PHE A 379 -5.41 -15.01 -11.30
N ALA A 380 -5.56 -13.73 -11.67
CA ALA A 380 -6.61 -13.28 -12.57
C ALA A 380 -6.40 -13.70 -14.05
N THR A 381 -5.22 -14.19 -14.40
CA THR A 381 -4.90 -14.78 -15.72
C THR A 381 -4.59 -16.28 -15.62
N GLY A 382 -5.08 -16.99 -14.59
CA GLY A 382 -4.91 -18.45 -14.41
C GLY A 382 -3.50 -18.92 -14.03
N ASN A 383 -2.51 -18.03 -14.02
CA ASN A 383 -1.08 -18.33 -13.91
C ASN A 383 -0.63 -18.50 -12.44
N ASP A 384 -1.29 -19.40 -11.70
CA ASP A 384 -1.15 -19.50 -10.23
C ASP A 384 0.28 -19.77 -9.73
N LEU A 385 1.10 -20.51 -10.50
CA LEU A 385 2.49 -20.79 -10.13
C LEU A 385 3.36 -19.53 -10.20
N VAL A 386 3.22 -18.73 -11.27
CA VAL A 386 3.90 -17.43 -11.42
C VAL A 386 3.42 -16.47 -10.34
N ALA A 387 2.12 -16.49 -10.04
CA ALA A 387 1.55 -15.71 -8.94
C ALA A 387 2.12 -16.11 -7.57
N ALA A 388 2.37 -17.40 -7.32
CA ALA A 388 3.01 -17.88 -6.09
C ALA A 388 4.46 -17.38 -5.98
N VAL A 389 5.25 -17.43 -7.06
CA VAL A 389 6.61 -16.83 -7.10
C VAL A 389 6.54 -15.34 -6.73
N PHE A 390 5.64 -14.56 -7.32
CA PHE A 390 5.51 -13.15 -6.99
C PHE A 390 5.05 -12.88 -5.55
N PHE A 391 4.24 -13.76 -4.94
CA PHE A 391 3.92 -13.61 -3.52
C PHE A 391 5.11 -13.95 -2.62
N VAL A 392 5.93 -14.95 -2.98
CA VAL A 392 7.20 -15.23 -2.29
C VAL A 392 8.19 -14.07 -2.42
N LEU A 393 8.28 -13.41 -3.58
CA LEU A 393 9.08 -12.19 -3.74
C LEU A 393 8.56 -11.01 -2.89
N SER A 394 7.24 -10.86 -2.77
CA SER A 394 6.63 -9.84 -1.89
C SER A 394 7.00 -10.07 -0.42
N LEU A 395 6.80 -11.31 0.06
CA LEU A 395 7.19 -11.74 1.41
C LEU A 395 8.70 -11.62 1.63
N GLY A 396 9.50 -11.96 0.62
CA GLY A 396 10.96 -11.86 0.62
C GLY A 396 11.49 -10.43 0.59
N PHE A 397 10.68 -9.45 0.18
CA PHE A 397 11.04 -8.04 0.24
C PHE A 397 10.71 -7.44 1.61
N LYS A 398 9.49 -7.65 2.11
CA LYS A 398 9.00 -7.18 3.42
C LYS A 398 8.02 -8.18 4.01
N GLN A 399 8.32 -8.68 5.21
CA GLN A 399 7.52 -9.68 5.91
C GLN A 399 6.08 -9.25 6.22
N MET A 400 5.80 -7.94 6.20
CA MET A 400 4.45 -7.39 6.41
C MET A 400 3.44 -7.91 5.37
N ALA A 401 3.89 -8.33 4.18
CA ALA A 401 3.02 -8.97 3.18
C ALA A 401 2.31 -10.25 3.68
N LEU A 402 2.73 -10.83 4.82
CA LEU A 402 1.97 -11.86 5.54
C LEU A 402 0.53 -11.44 5.90
N TYR A 403 0.24 -10.14 5.98
CA TYR A 403 -1.12 -9.63 6.21
C TYR A 403 -2.11 -10.09 5.12
N TYR A 404 -1.61 -10.47 3.94
CA TYR A 404 -2.39 -11.02 2.83
C TYR A 404 -2.42 -12.56 2.79
N ALA A 405 -1.54 -13.23 3.54
CA ALA A 405 -1.31 -14.68 3.41
C ALA A 405 -2.55 -15.54 3.73
N PRO A 406 -3.40 -15.25 4.74
CA PRO A 406 -4.64 -15.99 4.95
C PRO A 406 -5.61 -15.89 3.76
N ALA A 407 -5.71 -14.73 3.12
CA ALA A 407 -6.58 -14.53 1.95
C ALA A 407 -6.04 -15.23 0.69
N ILE A 408 -4.73 -15.11 0.40
CA ILE A 408 -4.11 -15.74 -0.78
C ILE A 408 -4.06 -17.27 -0.60
N GLY A 409 -3.68 -17.76 0.57
CA GLY A 409 -3.64 -19.19 0.87
C GLY A 409 -5.02 -19.85 0.82
N SER A 410 -6.05 -19.19 1.37
CA SER A 410 -7.43 -19.70 1.28
C SER A 410 -8.04 -19.59 -0.12
N TYR A 411 -7.66 -18.60 -0.93
CA TYR A 411 -8.03 -18.55 -2.35
C TYR A 411 -7.40 -19.70 -3.15
N LEU A 412 -6.11 -19.96 -2.97
CA LEU A 412 -5.42 -21.08 -3.64
C LEU A 412 -5.98 -22.43 -3.20
N LEU A 413 -6.19 -22.63 -1.90
CA LEU A 413 -6.83 -23.85 -1.39
C LEU A 413 -8.27 -23.99 -1.90
N ALA A 414 -9.03 -22.89 -2.04
CA ALA A 414 -10.34 -22.91 -2.66
C ALA A 414 -10.29 -23.27 -4.16
N LYS A 415 -9.26 -22.86 -4.91
CA LYS A 415 -9.07 -23.31 -6.32
C LYS A 415 -8.71 -24.80 -6.37
N CYS A 416 -7.89 -25.30 -5.46
CA CYS A 416 -7.62 -26.74 -5.37
C CYS A 416 -8.88 -27.54 -5.00
N ILE A 417 -9.73 -27.06 -4.09
CA ILE A 417 -11.04 -27.69 -3.78
C ILE A 417 -11.98 -27.65 -5.00
N TYR A 418 -12.02 -26.52 -5.71
CA TYR A 418 -12.85 -26.32 -6.91
C TYR A 418 -12.48 -27.28 -8.04
N LEU A 419 -11.18 -27.48 -8.32
CA LEU A 419 -10.69 -28.39 -9.35
C LEU A 419 -10.83 -29.89 -9.02
N GLY A 420 -11.39 -30.24 -7.85
CA GLY A 420 -11.60 -31.62 -7.43
C GLY A 420 -10.31 -32.39 -7.10
N GLN A 421 -10.46 -33.66 -6.73
CA GLN A 421 -9.38 -34.40 -6.07
C GLN A 421 -8.10 -34.57 -6.93
N LYS A 422 -8.23 -34.94 -8.21
CA LYS A 422 -7.05 -35.15 -9.09
C LYS A 422 -6.35 -33.83 -9.40
N ASN A 423 -7.04 -32.92 -10.08
CA ASN A 423 -6.43 -31.68 -10.59
C ASN A 423 -6.07 -30.73 -9.45
N GLY A 424 -6.90 -30.66 -8.41
CA GLY A 424 -6.62 -29.91 -7.19
C GLY A 424 -5.40 -30.40 -6.42
N PHE A 425 -5.18 -31.72 -6.31
CA PHE A 425 -3.96 -32.26 -5.70
C PHE A 425 -2.72 -31.99 -6.55
N THR A 426 -2.83 -32.10 -7.89
CA THR A 426 -1.76 -31.73 -8.82
C THR A 426 -1.41 -30.25 -8.71
N LEU A 427 -2.40 -29.34 -8.68
CA LEU A 427 -2.17 -27.90 -8.51
C LEU A 427 -1.56 -27.60 -7.14
N PHE A 428 -2.09 -28.19 -6.05
CA PHE A 428 -1.54 -28.05 -4.70
C PHE A 428 -0.07 -28.48 -4.63
N THR A 429 0.27 -29.62 -5.22
CA THR A 429 1.64 -30.15 -5.25
C THR A 429 2.57 -29.24 -6.05
N ARG A 430 2.14 -28.77 -7.24
CA ARG A 430 2.90 -27.80 -8.05
C ARG A 430 3.12 -26.49 -7.29
N LEU A 431 2.08 -25.93 -6.65
CA LEU A 431 2.16 -24.73 -5.82
C LEU A 431 3.13 -24.89 -4.65
N ALA A 432 3.08 -26.02 -3.94
CA ALA A 432 3.98 -26.32 -2.83
C ALA A 432 5.45 -26.37 -3.30
N VAL A 433 5.74 -27.10 -4.38
CA VAL A 433 7.09 -27.19 -4.96
C VAL A 433 7.58 -25.81 -5.44
N THR A 434 6.77 -25.05 -6.18
CA THR A 434 7.12 -23.70 -6.64
C THR A 434 7.38 -22.74 -5.48
N THR A 435 6.57 -22.80 -4.41
CA THR A 435 6.72 -21.94 -3.23
C THR A 435 8.00 -22.27 -2.47
N VAL A 436 8.26 -23.56 -2.20
CA VAL A 436 9.47 -24.02 -1.50
C VAL A 436 10.73 -23.71 -2.32
N ALA A 437 10.72 -23.97 -3.62
CA ALA A 437 11.85 -23.65 -4.51
C ALA A 437 12.13 -22.13 -4.54
N SER A 438 11.09 -21.29 -4.58
CA SER A 438 11.24 -19.83 -4.57
C SER A 438 11.90 -19.33 -3.27
N PHE A 439 11.50 -19.88 -2.12
CA PHE A 439 12.16 -19.56 -0.84
C PHE A 439 13.58 -20.13 -0.75
N ALA A 440 13.82 -21.34 -1.26
CA ALA A 440 15.16 -21.94 -1.27
C ALA A 440 16.16 -21.13 -2.13
N ILE A 441 15.71 -20.62 -3.28
CA ILE A 441 16.49 -19.71 -4.13
C ILE A 441 16.73 -18.37 -3.41
N LEU A 442 15.69 -17.78 -2.79
CA LEU A 442 15.79 -16.51 -2.07
C LEU A 442 16.78 -16.58 -0.89
N PHE A 443 16.88 -17.72 -0.20
CA PHE A 443 17.79 -17.92 0.93
C PHE A 443 19.09 -18.66 0.55
N LEU A 444 19.36 -18.89 -0.74
CA LEU A 444 20.47 -19.72 -1.22
C LEU A 444 21.86 -19.36 -0.64
N PRO A 445 22.25 -18.07 -0.47
CA PRO A 445 23.52 -17.70 0.17
C PRO A 445 23.67 -18.18 1.62
N PHE A 446 22.56 -18.45 2.31
CA PHE A 446 22.53 -18.94 3.70
C PHE A 446 22.54 -20.48 3.81
N PHE A 447 22.44 -21.19 2.68
CA PHE A 447 22.54 -22.65 2.59
C PHE A 447 23.90 -23.14 2.06
N LEU A 448 24.61 -22.34 1.25
CA LEU A 448 25.85 -22.75 0.60
C LEU A 448 27.05 -22.74 1.58
N PRO A 449 27.77 -23.86 1.78
CA PRO A 449 28.86 -23.96 2.76
C PRO A 449 30.04 -22.99 2.56
N GLY A 450 30.23 -22.47 1.33
CA GLY A 450 31.24 -21.45 1.03
C GLY A 450 30.83 -20.01 1.39
N LEU A 451 29.56 -19.78 1.73
CA LEU A 451 29.00 -18.47 2.09
C LEU A 451 28.47 -18.44 3.53
N ALA A 452 27.97 -19.59 4.02
CA ALA A 452 27.46 -19.78 5.38
C ALA A 452 28.20 -20.95 6.07
N PRO A 453 28.88 -20.73 7.22
CA PRO A 453 29.63 -21.77 7.93
C PRO A 453 28.82 -23.00 8.39
N SER A 454 27.50 -22.89 8.50
CA SER A 454 26.60 -24.00 8.80
C SER A 454 25.16 -23.70 8.36
N LEU A 455 24.34 -24.74 8.18
CA LEU A 455 22.91 -24.61 7.85
C LEU A 455 22.11 -23.81 8.88
N LEU A 456 22.61 -23.66 10.12
CA LEU A 456 21.94 -22.88 11.17
C LEU A 456 22.04 -21.36 10.95
N HIS A 457 22.90 -20.87 10.05
CA HIS A 457 22.99 -19.43 9.78
C HIS A 457 21.70 -18.83 9.19
N ILE A 458 20.80 -19.64 8.62
CA ILE A 458 19.46 -19.18 8.21
C ILE A 458 18.61 -18.67 9.38
N LEU A 459 18.94 -19.06 10.62
CA LEU A 459 18.25 -18.56 11.81
C LEU A 459 18.51 -17.06 12.05
N HIS A 460 19.65 -16.50 11.62
CA HIS A 460 19.93 -15.07 11.80
C HIS A 460 18.91 -14.17 11.08
N PRO A 461 18.69 -14.28 9.75
CA PRO A 461 17.64 -13.50 9.10
C PRO A 461 16.26 -13.82 9.70
N ILE A 462 15.92 -15.08 9.97
CA ILE A 462 14.60 -15.45 10.53
C ILE A 462 14.34 -14.74 11.88
N GLN A 463 15.34 -14.69 12.77
CA GLN A 463 15.23 -14.02 14.08
C GLN A 463 15.17 -12.49 13.98
N ARG A 464 15.83 -11.88 12.98
CA ARG A 464 15.72 -10.44 12.70
C ARG A 464 14.36 -10.07 12.11
N ILE A 465 13.86 -10.87 11.18
CA ILE A 465 12.57 -10.67 10.50
C ILE A 465 11.39 -10.75 11.48
N PHE A 466 11.48 -11.62 12.50
CA PHE A 466 10.43 -11.85 13.50
C PHE A 466 10.93 -11.63 14.94
N PRO A 467 11.03 -10.37 15.41
CA PRO A 467 11.56 -10.05 16.74
C PRO A 467 10.54 -10.27 17.88
N PHE A 468 10.46 -11.49 18.41
CA PHE A 468 9.48 -11.92 19.44
C PHE A 468 9.55 -11.20 20.81
N SER A 469 10.53 -10.30 21.03
CA SER A 469 10.90 -9.72 22.32
C SER A 469 10.39 -8.29 22.58
N ARG A 470 9.75 -7.61 21.62
CA ARG A 470 9.29 -6.21 21.77
C ARG A 470 8.03 -6.06 22.66
N GLY A 471 7.76 -4.84 23.13
CA GLY A 471 6.68 -4.50 24.07
C GLY A 471 5.32 -4.22 23.42
N LEU A 472 4.40 -3.65 24.20
CA LEU A 472 3.00 -3.42 23.85
C LEU A 472 2.73 -1.92 23.64
N PHE A 473 2.30 -1.53 22.45
CA PHE A 473 1.92 -0.16 22.06
C PHE A 473 2.95 0.91 22.45
N GLU A 474 4.18 0.70 21.99
CA GLU A 474 5.24 1.71 22.00
C GLU A 474 4.83 2.91 21.11
N ASP A 475 4.25 2.64 19.92
CA ASP A 475 3.74 3.66 18.99
C ASP A 475 2.24 3.99 19.18
N LYS A 476 1.85 5.24 18.86
CA LYS A 476 0.46 5.75 18.97
C LYS A 476 -0.35 5.51 17.69
N VAL A 477 -0.56 4.23 17.36
CA VAL A 477 -1.17 3.79 16.10
C VAL A 477 -2.69 3.68 16.18
N ALA A 478 -3.39 3.96 15.08
CA ALA A 478 -4.85 3.93 14.96
C ALA A 478 -5.48 2.51 14.94
N ASN A 479 -4.97 1.58 15.74
CA ASN A 479 -5.49 0.22 15.89
C ASN A 479 -6.55 0.10 17.02
N PHE A 480 -7.23 -1.05 17.12
CA PHE A 480 -8.26 -1.30 18.15
C PHE A 480 -7.74 -1.05 19.56
N TRP A 481 -6.51 -1.46 19.82
CA TRP A 481 -5.92 -1.47 21.14
C TRP A 481 -5.55 -0.10 21.67
N CYS A 482 -4.89 0.75 20.86
CA CYS A 482 -4.50 2.09 21.27
C CYS A 482 -5.73 2.96 21.57
N ALA A 483 -6.73 2.92 20.68
CA ALA A 483 -8.00 3.61 20.85
C ALA A 483 -8.76 3.13 22.11
N SER A 484 -8.90 1.81 22.30
CA SER A 484 -9.57 1.26 23.49
C SER A 484 -8.76 1.47 24.78
N ASN A 485 -7.42 1.53 24.72
CA ASN A 485 -6.55 1.79 25.87
C ASN A 485 -6.74 3.18 26.49
N VAL A 486 -7.44 4.10 25.84
CA VAL A 486 -7.89 5.35 26.47
C VAL A 486 -8.83 5.05 27.65
N VAL A 487 -9.72 4.06 27.51
CA VAL A 487 -10.74 3.66 28.50
C VAL A 487 -10.35 2.36 29.22
N ILE A 488 -10.13 1.28 28.47
CA ILE A 488 -9.80 -0.06 28.97
C ILE A 488 -8.28 -0.17 29.11
N LYS A 489 -7.73 0.05 30.32
CA LYS A 489 -6.28 0.01 30.55
C LYS A 489 -5.73 -1.42 30.48
N TRP A 490 -5.54 -1.93 29.27
CA TRP A 490 -5.19 -3.34 28.96
C TRP A 490 -4.00 -3.88 29.77
N ARG A 491 -2.95 -3.07 29.98
CA ARG A 491 -1.79 -3.46 30.82
C ARG A 491 -2.19 -3.75 32.28
N LYS A 492 -3.09 -2.94 32.86
CA LYS A 492 -3.59 -3.15 34.22
C LYS A 492 -4.53 -4.35 34.32
N LEU A 493 -5.28 -4.65 33.26
CA LEU A 493 -6.18 -5.81 33.18
C LEU A 493 -5.41 -7.13 32.99
N ALA A 494 -4.31 -7.12 32.23
CA ALA A 494 -3.47 -8.28 31.98
C ALA A 494 -2.55 -8.67 33.15
N GLY A 495 -2.33 -7.75 34.09
CA GLY A 495 -1.27 -7.84 35.09
C GLY A 495 0.11 -7.47 34.52
N ASP A 496 1.06 -7.21 35.42
CA ASP A 496 2.44 -6.88 35.05
C ASP A 496 3.31 -8.14 34.83
N GLY A 497 4.47 -7.94 34.19
CA GLY A 497 5.41 -9.02 33.85
C GLY A 497 5.06 -9.82 32.59
N ASP A 498 5.87 -10.84 32.31
CA ASP A 498 5.77 -11.63 31.07
C ASP A 498 4.47 -12.43 30.93
N THR A 499 3.80 -12.77 32.04
CA THR A 499 2.49 -13.44 32.01
C THR A 499 1.43 -12.53 31.40
N GLY A 500 1.39 -11.25 31.81
CA GLY A 500 0.48 -10.26 31.22
C GLY A 500 0.84 -9.93 29.76
N ARG A 501 2.14 -9.79 29.44
CA ARG A 501 2.60 -9.63 28.04
C ARG A 501 2.15 -10.82 27.18
N SER A 502 2.33 -12.04 27.67
CA SER A 502 1.94 -13.28 26.99
C SER A 502 0.43 -13.41 26.79
N TRP A 503 -0.38 -12.99 27.77
CA TRP A 503 -1.84 -12.95 27.62
C TRP A 503 -2.28 -11.96 26.53
N LEU A 504 -1.66 -10.77 26.48
CA LEU A 504 -1.93 -9.77 25.44
C LEU A 504 -1.49 -10.24 24.04
N VAL A 505 -0.32 -10.87 23.90
CA VAL A 505 0.14 -11.47 22.63
C VAL A 505 -0.82 -12.57 22.15
N ARG A 506 -1.26 -13.46 23.05
CA ARG A 506 -2.20 -14.55 22.70
C ARG A 506 -3.58 -14.01 22.32
N THR A 507 -4.10 -13.03 23.06
CA THR A 507 -5.42 -12.42 22.81
C THR A 507 -5.43 -11.62 21.49
N SER A 508 -4.34 -10.90 21.17
CA SER A 508 -4.20 -10.18 19.89
C SER A 508 -4.03 -11.11 18.69
N ALA A 509 -3.26 -12.21 18.83
CA ALA A 509 -3.21 -13.25 17.81
C ALA A 509 -4.60 -13.89 17.57
N LEU A 510 -5.35 -14.18 18.64
CA LEU A 510 -6.71 -14.72 18.56
C LEU A 510 -7.69 -13.75 17.90
N LEU A 511 -7.72 -12.48 18.31
CA LEU A 511 -8.61 -11.47 17.71
C LEU A 511 -8.24 -11.19 16.25
N THR A 512 -6.96 -11.20 15.89
CA THR A 512 -6.51 -11.10 14.49
C THR A 512 -7.00 -12.29 13.66
N ALA A 513 -6.88 -13.51 14.19
CA ALA A 513 -7.36 -14.72 13.52
C ALA A 513 -8.87 -14.72 13.32
N LEU A 514 -9.63 -14.43 14.39
CA LEU A 514 -11.09 -14.28 14.33
C LEU A 514 -11.51 -13.16 13.36
N GLY A 515 -10.75 -12.07 13.29
CA GLY A 515 -11.08 -10.93 12.44
C GLY A 515 -10.81 -11.15 10.94
N PHE A 516 -9.92 -12.07 10.56
CA PHE A 516 -9.74 -12.48 9.16
C PHE A 516 -10.56 -13.72 8.77
N LEU A 517 -11.03 -14.50 9.75
CA LEU A 517 -11.76 -15.75 9.55
C LEU A 517 -12.95 -15.66 8.58
N PRO A 518 -13.79 -14.60 8.56
CA PRO A 518 -14.88 -14.49 7.59
C PRO A 518 -14.43 -14.47 6.13
N GLY A 519 -13.26 -13.88 5.83
CA GLY A 519 -12.69 -13.87 4.48
C GLY A 519 -12.19 -15.26 4.06
N VAL A 520 -11.52 -15.96 4.97
CA VAL A 520 -11.04 -17.35 4.78
C VAL A 520 -12.20 -18.31 4.56
N LEU A 521 -13.20 -18.29 5.44
CA LEU A 521 -14.39 -19.15 5.33
C LEU A 521 -15.22 -18.82 4.09
N GLY A 522 -15.31 -17.54 3.70
CA GLY A 522 -16.00 -17.12 2.48
C GLY A 522 -15.38 -17.72 1.21
N LEU A 523 -14.05 -17.68 1.09
CA LEU A 523 -13.32 -18.27 -0.04
C LEU A 523 -13.44 -19.79 -0.09
N LEU A 524 -13.15 -20.49 1.03
CA LEU A 524 -13.21 -21.95 1.08
C LEU A 524 -14.63 -22.49 0.81
N ARG A 525 -15.66 -21.83 1.37
CA ARG A 525 -17.07 -22.16 1.11
C ARG A 525 -17.45 -21.92 -0.35
N ALA A 526 -16.93 -20.88 -1.00
CA ALA A 526 -17.22 -20.61 -2.40
C ALA A 526 -16.64 -21.69 -3.32
N GLY A 527 -15.38 -22.11 -3.12
CA GLY A 527 -14.78 -23.23 -3.85
C GLY A 527 -15.56 -24.53 -3.68
N TRP A 528 -15.92 -24.88 -2.44
CA TRP A 528 -16.70 -26.09 -2.11
C TRP A 528 -18.11 -26.09 -2.73
N ILE A 529 -18.86 -24.98 -2.64
CA ILE A 529 -20.22 -24.89 -3.22
C ILE A 529 -20.18 -24.94 -4.75
N MET A 530 -19.15 -24.38 -5.38
CA MET A 530 -19.02 -24.45 -6.84
C MET A 530 -18.66 -25.86 -7.30
N ARG A 531 -17.77 -26.56 -6.60
CA ARG A 531 -17.41 -27.97 -6.87
C ARG A 531 -18.64 -28.89 -6.90
N ILE A 532 -19.50 -28.81 -5.87
CA ILE A 532 -20.73 -29.63 -5.78
C ILE A 532 -21.69 -29.33 -6.94
N ARG A 533 -21.79 -28.07 -7.38
CA ARG A 533 -22.65 -27.66 -8.50
C ARG A 533 -22.12 -28.13 -9.85
N GLU A 534 -20.79 -28.20 -10.00
CA GLU A 534 -20.13 -28.72 -11.18
C GLU A 534 -20.38 -30.23 -11.31
N ASP A 535 -20.08 -31.01 -10.26
CA ASP A 535 -20.35 -32.46 -10.22
C ASP A 535 -21.81 -32.80 -10.53
N GLY A 536 -22.77 -32.16 -9.83
CA GLY A 536 -24.20 -32.35 -10.07
C GLY A 536 -24.71 -31.80 -11.42
N SER A 537 -23.87 -31.12 -12.19
CA SER A 537 -24.15 -30.77 -13.60
C SER A 537 -23.54 -31.77 -14.57
N THR A 538 -22.34 -32.29 -14.28
CA THR A 538 -21.69 -33.36 -15.06
C THR A 538 -22.45 -34.68 -14.95
N GLU A 539 -23.00 -34.99 -13.78
CA GLU A 539 -23.84 -36.16 -13.53
C GLU A 539 -25.13 -36.10 -14.39
N LYS A 540 -25.81 -34.95 -14.41
CA LYS A 540 -27.00 -34.72 -15.25
C LYS A 540 -26.71 -34.70 -16.75
N ALA A 541 -25.54 -34.20 -17.15
CA ALA A 541 -25.10 -34.27 -18.54
C ALA A 541 -24.91 -35.73 -18.97
N ARG A 542 -24.26 -36.56 -18.14
CA ARG A 542 -24.11 -38.00 -18.38
C ARG A 542 -25.44 -38.75 -18.39
N GLU A 543 -26.35 -38.43 -17.47
CA GLU A 543 -27.70 -39.02 -17.43
C GLU A 543 -28.47 -38.72 -18.73
N LEU A 544 -28.33 -37.50 -19.27
CA LEU A 544 -28.93 -37.11 -20.55
C LEU A 544 -28.24 -37.78 -21.76
N ASP A 545 -26.90 -37.78 -21.82
CA ASP A 545 -26.11 -38.38 -22.90
C ASP A 545 -26.18 -39.92 -22.92
N THR A 546 -26.55 -40.57 -21.80
CA THR A 546 -26.85 -42.01 -21.77
C THR A 546 -28.02 -42.36 -22.71
N THR A 547 -28.86 -41.38 -23.06
CA THR A 547 -29.93 -41.52 -24.07
C THR A 547 -29.44 -41.39 -25.52
N THR A 548 -28.21 -40.92 -25.78
CA THR A 548 -27.66 -40.64 -27.12
C THR A 548 -26.14 -40.89 -27.19
N ALA A 549 -25.72 -42.15 -27.03
CA ALA A 549 -24.30 -42.49 -26.88
C ALA A 549 -23.48 -42.40 -28.19
N SER A 550 -22.63 -41.38 -28.32
CA SER A 550 -21.23 -41.51 -28.81
C SER A 550 -20.45 -40.19 -28.71
N ILE A 551 -19.58 -40.06 -27.71
CA ILE A 551 -18.58 -38.98 -27.62
C ILE A 551 -17.24 -39.61 -27.19
N THR A 552 -16.14 -39.21 -27.83
CA THR A 552 -14.80 -39.77 -27.64
C THR A 552 -14.07 -39.19 -26.41
N GLU A 553 -13.25 -40.01 -25.76
CA GLU A 553 -12.58 -39.67 -24.49
C GLU A 553 -11.59 -38.50 -24.61
N GLU A 554 -10.97 -38.30 -25.78
CA GLU A 554 -10.07 -37.17 -26.08
C GLU A 554 -10.69 -35.79 -25.81
N GLY A 555 -12.01 -35.66 -25.94
CA GLY A 555 -12.73 -34.41 -25.66
C GLY A 555 -12.73 -34.05 -24.16
N ALA A 556 -12.67 -35.04 -23.28
CA ALA A 556 -12.75 -34.85 -21.83
C ALA A 556 -11.43 -34.34 -21.24
N GLU A 557 -10.28 -34.88 -21.67
CA GLU A 557 -8.97 -34.40 -21.19
C GLU A 557 -8.70 -32.97 -21.66
N LYS A 558 -9.10 -32.63 -22.88
CA LYS A 558 -8.89 -31.28 -23.45
C LYS A 558 -9.71 -30.20 -22.74
N ALA A 559 -10.98 -30.50 -22.42
CA ALA A 559 -11.83 -29.62 -21.62
C ALA A 559 -11.35 -29.50 -20.16
N VAL A 560 -10.64 -30.51 -19.64
CA VAL A 560 -10.01 -30.48 -18.32
C VAL A 560 -8.76 -29.60 -18.31
N ASP A 561 -7.96 -29.56 -19.38
CA ASP A 561 -6.78 -28.68 -19.41
C ASP A 561 -7.17 -27.19 -19.48
N ASP A 562 -8.16 -26.85 -20.33
CA ASP A 562 -8.80 -25.51 -20.38
C ASP A 562 -9.31 -25.04 -18.99
N SER A 563 -9.69 -25.97 -18.11
CA SER A 563 -10.20 -25.64 -16.76
C SER A 563 -9.13 -25.09 -15.81
N ASN A 564 -7.84 -25.31 -16.08
CA ASN A 564 -6.74 -24.76 -15.29
C ASN A 564 -6.50 -23.27 -15.58
N ASP A 565 -6.56 -22.91 -16.87
CA ASP A 565 -6.20 -21.59 -17.41
C ASP A 565 -7.25 -20.51 -17.17
N HIS A 566 -8.51 -20.89 -16.92
CA HIS A 566 -9.57 -19.95 -16.60
C HIS A 566 -9.59 -19.58 -15.09
N PRO A 567 -9.73 -18.28 -14.74
CA PRO A 567 -9.84 -17.86 -13.35
C PRO A 567 -11.15 -18.37 -12.72
N PRO A 568 -11.12 -18.87 -11.48
CA PRO A 568 -12.29 -19.47 -10.85
C PRO A 568 -13.40 -18.43 -10.59
N PRO A 569 -14.69 -18.80 -10.60
CA PRO A 569 -15.78 -17.81 -10.54
C PRO A 569 -15.84 -17.02 -9.22
N PHE A 570 -15.16 -17.50 -8.17
CA PHE A 570 -15.02 -16.82 -6.88
C PHE A 570 -13.83 -15.85 -6.78
N LEU A 571 -13.02 -15.66 -7.84
CA LEU A 571 -11.93 -14.66 -7.86
C LEU A 571 -12.33 -13.27 -7.34
N PRO A 572 -13.55 -12.71 -7.59
CA PRO A 572 -13.95 -11.43 -7.02
C PRO A 572 -13.96 -11.35 -5.48
N LEU A 573 -14.02 -12.49 -4.77
CA LEU A 573 -13.91 -12.53 -3.31
C LEU A 573 -12.49 -12.24 -2.81
N LEU A 574 -11.46 -12.52 -3.61
CA LEU A 574 -10.06 -12.34 -3.19
C LEU A 574 -9.79 -10.90 -2.73
N SER A 575 -10.29 -9.90 -3.45
CA SER A 575 -10.10 -8.48 -3.09
C SER A 575 -10.76 -8.10 -1.76
N TYR A 576 -11.93 -8.67 -1.44
CA TYR A 576 -12.60 -8.45 -0.15
C TYR A 576 -11.94 -9.24 0.99
N ALA A 577 -11.46 -10.46 0.71
CA ALA A 577 -10.70 -11.26 1.66
C ALA A 577 -9.34 -10.62 1.99
N LEU A 578 -8.64 -10.07 0.99
CA LEU A 578 -7.40 -9.31 1.16
C LEU A 578 -7.62 -8.08 2.07
N LEU A 579 -8.66 -7.28 1.81
CA LEU A 579 -9.00 -6.12 2.63
C LEU A 579 -9.37 -6.54 4.07
N THR A 580 -10.20 -7.57 4.22
CA THR A 580 -10.62 -8.10 5.53
C THR A 580 -9.44 -8.64 6.32
N SER A 581 -8.54 -9.39 5.68
CA SER A 581 -7.33 -9.95 6.29
C SER A 581 -6.38 -8.85 6.75
N SER A 582 -5.99 -7.96 5.83
CA SER A 582 -5.03 -6.90 6.13
C SER A 582 -5.56 -5.84 7.10
N MET A 583 -6.86 -5.53 7.10
CA MET A 583 -7.47 -4.73 8.16
C MET A 583 -7.49 -5.47 9.51
N SER A 584 -7.72 -6.79 9.54
CA SER A 584 -7.68 -7.55 10.79
C SER A 584 -6.30 -7.49 11.45
N PHE A 585 -5.23 -7.70 10.68
CA PHE A 585 -3.86 -7.53 11.17
C PHE A 585 -3.58 -6.09 11.63
N PHE A 586 -3.98 -5.08 10.85
CA PHE A 586 -3.78 -3.67 11.24
C PHE A 586 -4.55 -3.28 12.52
N LEU A 587 -5.79 -3.78 12.69
CA LEU A 587 -6.62 -3.44 13.84
C LEU A 587 -6.25 -4.21 15.10
N PHE A 588 -5.98 -5.52 14.99
CA PHE A 588 -5.96 -6.43 16.14
C PHE A 588 -4.58 -7.03 16.48
N SER A 589 -3.55 -6.84 15.66
CA SER A 589 -2.19 -7.30 15.98
C SER A 589 -1.62 -6.62 17.24
N PHE A 590 -0.75 -7.34 17.95
CA PHE A 590 0.01 -6.87 19.12
C PHE A 590 0.92 -5.68 18.79
N GLN A 591 1.54 -5.74 17.61
CA GLN A 591 2.45 -4.72 17.08
C GLN A 591 2.02 -4.35 15.66
N VAL A 592 1.93 -3.04 15.46
CA VAL A 592 1.46 -2.32 14.27
C VAL A 592 2.21 -0.98 14.31
N HIS A 593 2.60 -0.45 13.16
CA HIS A 593 3.14 0.92 13.02
C HIS A 593 2.16 1.74 12.17
N GLU A 594 2.16 3.07 12.24
CA GLU A 594 1.21 3.90 11.45
C GLU A 594 1.32 3.59 9.95
N LYS A 595 2.57 3.36 9.50
CA LYS A 595 2.93 3.00 8.11
C LYS A 595 2.28 1.70 7.60
N THR A 596 1.84 0.77 8.46
CA THR A 596 1.25 -0.50 7.97
C THR A 596 -0.20 -0.36 7.48
N ILE A 597 -0.84 0.80 7.65
CA ILE A 597 -2.14 1.11 7.00
C ILE A 597 -2.08 1.05 5.47
N LEU A 598 -0.87 1.16 4.88
CA LEU A 598 -0.64 0.97 3.44
C LEU A 598 -1.07 -0.42 2.94
N LEU A 599 -1.07 -1.44 3.81
CA LEU A 599 -1.42 -2.80 3.40
C LEU A 599 -2.93 -2.96 3.14
N PRO A 600 -3.86 -2.62 4.06
CA PRO A 600 -5.28 -2.58 3.73
C PRO A 600 -5.68 -1.50 2.74
N LEU A 601 -4.88 -0.43 2.58
CA LEU A 601 -5.11 0.55 1.52
C LEU A 601 -4.96 -0.03 0.10
N LEU A 602 -4.08 -1.01 -0.12
CA LEU A 602 -3.93 -1.63 -1.44
C LEU A 602 -5.24 -2.26 -1.94
N PRO A 603 -5.84 -3.28 -1.30
CA PRO A 603 -7.10 -3.84 -1.77
C PRO A 603 -8.26 -2.84 -1.72
N LEU A 604 -8.31 -1.90 -0.77
CA LEU A 604 -9.34 -0.85 -0.74
C LEU A 604 -9.28 0.08 -1.96
N THR A 605 -8.08 0.47 -2.40
CA THR A 605 -7.89 1.34 -3.57
C THR A 605 -8.11 0.62 -4.88
N LEU A 606 -7.67 -0.64 -4.99
CA LEU A 606 -7.95 -1.51 -6.13
C LEU A 606 -9.46 -1.72 -6.30
N LEU A 607 -10.19 -2.00 -5.21
CA LEU A 607 -11.65 -2.11 -5.17
C LEU A 607 -12.34 -0.80 -5.59
N MET A 608 -11.93 0.33 -5.01
CA MET A 608 -12.47 1.65 -5.36
C MET A 608 -12.19 2.05 -6.82
N SER A 609 -11.07 1.62 -7.42
CA SER A 609 -10.68 2.02 -8.77
C SER A 609 -11.68 1.64 -9.87
N GLY A 610 -12.48 0.57 -9.64
CA GLY A 610 -13.56 0.14 -10.52
C GLY A 610 -14.96 0.71 -10.19
N ALA A 611 -15.07 1.54 -9.14
CA ALA A 611 -16.33 2.01 -8.60
C ALA A 611 -16.90 3.23 -9.36
N GLN A 612 -18.24 3.37 -9.37
CA GLN A 612 -18.88 4.59 -9.85
C GLN A 612 -18.96 5.63 -8.72
N PRO A 613 -18.69 6.93 -8.98
CA PRO A 613 -18.90 7.99 -8.00
C PRO A 613 -20.32 7.98 -7.44
N GLY A 614 -20.45 8.17 -6.12
CA GLY A 614 -21.73 8.07 -5.40
C GLY A 614 -22.07 6.67 -4.88
N THR A 615 -21.43 5.60 -5.36
CA THR A 615 -21.60 4.25 -4.77
C THR A 615 -21.00 4.18 -3.36
N ALA A 616 -21.52 3.28 -2.52
CA ALA A 616 -20.95 3.02 -1.19
C ALA A 616 -19.47 2.62 -1.27
N LEU A 617 -19.11 1.82 -2.29
CA LEU A 617 -17.74 1.40 -2.60
C LEU A 617 -16.80 2.59 -2.84
N HIS A 618 -17.23 3.57 -3.65
CA HIS A 618 -16.47 4.80 -3.91
C HIS A 618 -16.36 5.67 -2.64
N SER A 619 -17.43 5.76 -1.86
CA SER A 619 -17.48 6.59 -0.65
C SER A 619 -16.60 6.06 0.49
N TRP A 620 -16.67 4.75 0.79
CA TRP A 620 -15.78 4.11 1.78
C TRP A 620 -14.32 4.10 1.32
N GLY A 621 -14.07 3.88 0.02
CA GLY A 621 -12.72 3.97 -0.54
C GLY A 621 -12.09 5.35 -0.36
N ALA A 622 -12.82 6.42 -0.71
CA ALA A 622 -12.33 7.78 -0.56
C ALA A 622 -12.14 8.19 0.92
N LEU A 623 -13.09 7.82 1.79
CA LEU A 623 -12.97 8.04 3.23
C LEU A 623 -11.75 7.34 3.81
N GLY A 624 -11.58 6.04 3.55
CA GLY A 624 -10.45 5.26 4.06
C GLY A 624 -9.10 5.76 3.57
N ASN A 625 -8.99 6.21 2.32
CA ASN A 625 -7.76 6.81 1.80
C ASN A 625 -7.40 8.13 2.51
N ASN A 626 -8.37 9.04 2.62
CA ASN A 626 -8.14 10.33 3.28
C ASN A 626 -7.83 10.16 4.77
N VAL A 627 -8.54 9.25 5.45
CA VAL A 627 -8.34 8.98 6.88
C VAL A 627 -7.03 8.22 7.14
N ALA A 628 -6.58 7.35 6.23
CA ALA A 628 -5.27 6.70 6.34
C ALA A 628 -4.08 7.68 6.20
N VAL A 629 -4.22 8.72 5.36
CA VAL A 629 -3.22 9.80 5.31
C VAL A 629 -3.28 10.64 6.58
N PHE A 630 -4.48 10.97 7.06
CA PHE A 630 -4.69 11.67 8.34
C PHE A 630 -4.14 10.90 9.54
N SER A 631 -4.29 9.56 9.61
CA SER A 631 -3.75 8.75 10.70
C SER A 631 -2.22 8.68 10.74
N MET A 632 -1.55 9.05 9.64
CA MET A 632 -0.09 9.21 9.59
C MET A 632 0.35 10.67 9.75
N TRP A 633 -0.56 11.61 10.04
CA TRP A 633 -0.20 13.02 10.21
C TRP A 633 0.86 13.28 11.29
N PRO A 634 0.83 12.68 12.51
CA PRO A 634 1.87 12.94 13.50
C PRO A 634 3.28 12.57 13.02
N LEU A 635 3.38 11.45 12.29
CA LEU A 635 4.61 10.99 11.64
C LEU A 635 5.06 12.00 10.56
N LEU A 636 4.18 12.28 9.59
CA LEU A 636 4.47 13.20 8.48
C LEU A 636 4.77 14.63 8.95
N ARG A 637 4.18 15.08 10.07
CA ARG A 637 4.48 16.37 10.71
C ARG A 637 5.89 16.38 11.30
N ARG A 638 6.29 15.32 12.01
CA ARG A 638 7.65 15.16 12.56
C ARG A 638 8.71 15.20 11.46
N ASP A 639 8.43 14.59 10.32
CA ASP A 639 9.35 14.54 9.17
C ASP A 639 9.29 15.81 8.28
N GLY A 640 8.57 16.87 8.68
CA GLY A 640 8.44 18.13 7.93
C GLY A 640 7.53 18.09 6.68
N LEU A 641 6.86 16.97 6.41
CA LEU A 641 6.09 16.70 5.18
C LEU A 641 4.69 17.34 5.15
N ALA A 642 4.47 18.43 5.90
CA ALA A 642 3.16 19.07 6.04
C ALA A 642 2.61 19.64 4.71
N VAL A 643 3.46 20.30 3.91
CA VAL A 643 3.05 20.83 2.60
C VAL A 643 2.77 19.69 1.59
N PRO A 644 3.65 18.67 1.43
CA PRO A 644 3.34 17.42 0.73
C PRO A 644 2.00 16.78 1.11
N TYR A 645 1.71 16.67 2.41
CA TYR A 645 0.47 16.09 2.94
C TYR A 645 -0.77 16.84 2.40
N ILE A 646 -0.81 18.17 2.52
CA ILE A 646 -1.94 18.97 2.02
C ILE A 646 -2.04 18.85 0.49
N ALA A 647 -0.93 19.01 -0.22
CA ALA A 647 -0.89 19.06 -1.68
C ALA A 647 -1.38 17.74 -2.32
N THR A 648 -0.90 16.60 -1.83
CA THR A 648 -1.27 15.27 -2.36
C THR A 648 -2.71 14.91 -2.06
N VAL A 649 -3.21 15.16 -0.84
CA VAL A 649 -4.61 14.92 -0.48
C VAL A 649 -5.56 15.79 -1.31
N VAL A 650 -5.27 17.08 -1.49
CA VAL A 650 -6.08 17.99 -2.32
C VAL A 650 -6.06 17.56 -3.80
N LEU A 651 -4.88 17.26 -4.35
CA LEU A 651 -4.73 16.79 -5.74
C LEU A 651 -5.54 15.51 -6.00
N TRP A 652 -5.40 14.51 -5.13
CA TRP A 652 -6.05 13.21 -5.29
C TRP A 652 -7.58 13.31 -5.21
N ASN A 653 -8.12 14.04 -4.22
CA ASN A 653 -9.58 14.24 -4.11
C ASN A 653 -10.15 14.97 -5.35
N ARG A 654 -9.43 15.97 -5.89
CA ARG A 654 -9.83 16.66 -7.14
C ARG A 654 -9.78 15.75 -8.37
N LEU A 655 -8.83 14.81 -8.43
CA LEU A 655 -8.70 13.81 -9.51
C LEU A 655 -9.79 12.74 -9.47
N VAL A 656 -10.06 12.17 -8.29
CA VAL A 656 -11.16 11.23 -8.05
C VAL A 656 -12.51 11.92 -8.29
N GLY A 657 -12.65 13.18 -7.85
CA GLY A 657 -13.90 13.93 -7.86
C GLY A 657 -14.77 13.66 -6.64
N TYR A 658 -14.17 13.18 -5.55
CA TYR A 658 -14.85 13.01 -4.29
C TYR A 658 -15.07 14.38 -3.62
N ASN A 659 -16.30 14.65 -3.19
CA ASN A 659 -16.64 15.83 -2.41
C ASN A 659 -17.73 15.44 -1.38
N PRO A 660 -17.44 15.47 -0.07
CA PRO A 660 -18.43 15.12 0.95
C PRO A 660 -19.53 16.17 1.10
N LEU A 661 -19.30 17.41 0.62
CA LEU A 661 -20.21 18.56 0.77
C LEU A 661 -21.28 18.64 -0.31
N THR A 662 -21.12 17.96 -1.45
CA THR A 662 -22.14 17.95 -2.52
C THR A 662 -23.33 17.10 -2.14
N ASN A 663 -24.54 17.63 -2.34
CA ASN A 663 -25.83 17.00 -2.05
C ASN A 663 -25.89 16.46 -0.61
N LEU A 664 -26.12 17.34 0.38
CA LEU A 664 -26.28 16.95 1.80
C LEU A 664 -27.52 16.05 1.97
N SER A 665 -27.34 14.76 1.76
CA SER A 665 -28.37 13.74 1.90
C SER A 665 -28.35 13.14 3.31
N VAL A 666 -29.46 12.54 3.73
CA VAL A 666 -29.58 11.87 5.04
C VAL A 666 -28.98 10.44 5.00
N ASP A 667 -28.01 10.18 4.12
CA ASP A 667 -27.24 8.93 4.11
C ASP A 667 -26.26 8.95 5.29
N PHE A 668 -26.38 7.94 6.17
CA PHE A 668 -25.44 7.69 7.26
C PHE A 668 -23.97 7.78 6.81
N ARG A 669 -23.62 7.23 5.64
CA ARG A 669 -22.23 7.26 5.15
C ARG A 669 -21.74 8.68 4.88
N GLN A 670 -22.60 9.54 4.36
CA GLN A 670 -22.26 10.93 4.07
C GLN A 670 -22.18 11.76 5.36
N LEU A 671 -23.14 11.61 6.27
CA LEU A 671 -23.14 12.28 7.57
C LEU A 671 -21.93 11.85 8.42
N PHE A 672 -21.60 10.56 8.42
CA PHE A 672 -20.39 10.04 9.07
C PHE A 672 -19.11 10.56 8.42
N SER A 673 -19.00 10.55 7.07
CA SER A 673 -17.85 11.13 6.38
C SER A 673 -17.67 12.61 6.73
N LEU A 674 -18.76 13.38 6.72
CA LEU A 674 -18.74 14.80 7.04
C LEU A 674 -18.30 15.03 8.49
N ALA A 675 -18.84 14.28 9.45
CA ALA A 675 -18.42 14.37 10.85
C ALA A 675 -16.93 14.04 11.04
N VAL A 676 -16.42 12.98 10.39
CA VAL A 676 -14.99 12.61 10.42
C VAL A 676 -14.11 13.70 9.82
N TYR A 677 -14.47 14.28 8.67
CA TYR A 677 -13.70 15.38 8.08
C TYR A 677 -13.78 16.66 8.91
N SER A 678 -14.93 16.99 9.49
CA SER A 678 -15.06 18.12 10.42
C SER A 678 -14.19 17.92 11.66
N ALA A 679 -14.16 16.71 12.24
CA ALA A 679 -13.30 16.38 13.38
C ALA A 679 -11.80 16.45 13.01
N ALA A 680 -11.41 15.93 11.85
CA ALA A 680 -10.02 16.00 11.37
C ALA A 680 -9.57 17.45 11.11
N VAL A 681 -10.40 18.27 10.45
CA VAL A 681 -10.11 19.70 10.22
C VAL A 681 -10.09 20.48 11.53
N ALA A 682 -11.00 20.18 12.46
CA ALA A 682 -11.00 20.78 13.79
C ALA A 682 -9.74 20.40 14.59
N LEU A 683 -9.25 19.15 14.49
CA LEU A 683 -8.01 18.73 15.14
C LEU A 683 -6.79 19.47 14.58
N HIS A 684 -6.68 19.59 13.25
CA HIS A 684 -5.62 20.39 12.60
C HIS A 684 -5.67 21.86 13.04
N ALA A 685 -6.85 22.47 13.07
CA ALA A 685 -7.02 23.85 13.52
C ALA A 685 -6.65 24.03 15.01
N LEU A 686 -7.00 23.06 15.86
CA LEU A 686 -6.66 23.04 17.28
C LEU A 686 -5.16 22.89 17.50
N GLU A 687 -4.49 22.00 16.74
CA GLU A 687 -3.05 21.73 16.80
C GLU A 687 -2.19 22.90 16.28
N LEU A 688 -2.75 23.76 15.43
CA LEU A 688 -2.12 24.99 14.96
C LEU A 688 -2.25 26.18 15.92
N VAL A 689 -3.25 26.15 16.82
CA VAL A 689 -3.58 27.30 17.70
C VAL A 689 -3.26 27.02 19.19
N ILE A 690 -3.30 25.77 19.62
CA ILE A 690 -3.18 25.37 21.02
C ILE A 690 -2.06 24.33 21.19
N ALA A 691 -1.07 24.64 22.01
CA ALA A 691 -0.04 23.68 22.43
C ALA A 691 -0.66 22.59 23.33
N PRO A 692 -0.20 21.32 23.26
CA PRO A 692 -0.74 20.26 24.09
C PRO A 692 -0.55 20.58 25.58
N PRO A 693 -1.56 20.39 26.45
CA PRO A 693 -1.42 20.65 27.87
C PRO A 693 -0.31 19.78 28.47
N ALA A 694 0.53 20.33 29.36
CA ALA A 694 1.68 19.62 29.93
C ALA A 694 1.34 18.28 30.65
N ARG A 695 0.07 18.10 31.06
CA ARG A 695 -0.44 16.84 31.63
C ARG A 695 -0.69 15.74 30.57
N TYR A 696 -0.84 16.12 29.31
CA TYR A 696 -1.23 15.28 28.17
C TYR A 696 -0.43 15.67 26.91
N PRO A 697 0.91 15.46 26.86
CA PRO A 697 1.73 15.85 25.71
C PRO A 697 1.27 15.17 24.40
N ASP A 698 0.93 13.88 24.47
CA ASP A 698 0.42 13.07 23.33
C ASP A 698 -1.05 13.35 22.95
N LEU A 699 -1.68 14.42 23.42
CA LEU A 699 -3.12 14.67 23.22
C LEU A 699 -3.54 14.65 21.74
N PHE A 700 -2.78 15.30 20.86
CA PHE A 700 -3.10 15.37 19.42
C PHE A 700 -2.96 14.01 18.71
N PRO A 701 -1.85 13.26 18.87
CA PRO A 701 -1.77 11.85 18.42
C PRO A 701 -2.92 10.98 18.91
N VAL A 702 -3.29 11.04 20.20
CA VAL A 702 -4.36 10.21 20.77
C VAL A 702 -5.74 10.60 20.22
N LEU A 703 -6.03 11.89 20.04
CA LEU A 703 -7.27 12.34 19.39
C LEU A 703 -7.33 11.92 17.92
N ASN A 704 -6.21 11.91 17.20
CA ASN A 704 -6.13 11.41 15.83
C ASN A 704 -6.45 9.90 15.77
N VAL A 705 -5.87 9.09 16.66
CA VAL A 705 -6.20 7.66 16.83
C VAL A 705 -7.71 7.47 17.06
N LEU A 706 -8.30 8.23 17.99
CA LEU A 706 -9.73 8.12 18.32
C LEU A 706 -10.67 8.52 17.18
N ILE A 707 -10.26 9.43 16.28
CA ILE A 707 -11.01 9.77 15.05
C ILE A 707 -10.83 8.70 13.97
N SER A 708 -9.62 8.15 13.85
CA SER A 708 -9.24 7.27 12.74
C SER A 708 -9.67 5.81 12.93
N THR A 709 -9.50 5.23 14.12
CA THR A 709 -9.82 3.81 14.38
C THR A 709 -11.29 3.44 14.09
N PRO A 710 -12.32 4.23 14.45
CA PRO A 710 -13.71 3.93 14.11
C PRO A 710 -13.95 3.79 12.60
N VAL A 711 -13.24 4.57 11.78
CA VAL A 711 -13.33 4.49 10.31
C VAL A 711 -12.75 3.18 9.81
N PHE A 712 -11.58 2.77 10.31
CA PHE A 712 -10.96 1.50 9.90
C PHE A 712 -11.76 0.28 10.36
N VAL A 713 -12.33 0.31 11.57
CA VAL A 713 -13.26 -0.72 12.05
C VAL A 713 -14.51 -0.81 11.16
N LEU A 714 -15.10 0.33 10.77
CA LEU A 714 -16.26 0.34 9.87
C LEU A 714 -15.93 -0.15 8.45
N ILE A 715 -14.73 0.16 7.93
CA ILE A 715 -14.27 -0.37 6.63
C ILE A 715 -14.03 -1.88 6.69
N TRP A 716 -13.50 -2.40 7.80
CA TRP A 716 -13.32 -3.84 8.03
C TRP A 716 -14.66 -4.59 8.13
N LEU A 717 -15.63 -4.06 8.90
CA LEU A 717 -16.99 -4.61 8.97
C LEU A 717 -17.69 -4.54 7.62
N TRP A 718 -17.49 -3.46 6.86
CA TRP A 718 -18.02 -3.30 5.50
C TRP A 718 -17.37 -4.27 4.51
N SER A 719 -16.06 -4.56 4.60
CA SER A 719 -15.40 -5.53 3.72
C SER A 719 -15.85 -6.97 3.99
N ILE A 720 -16.10 -7.33 5.26
CA ILE A 720 -16.76 -8.58 5.63
C ILE A 720 -18.16 -8.63 5.01
N LYS A 721 -18.97 -7.59 5.20
CA LYS A 721 -20.34 -7.52 4.67
C LYS A 721 -20.36 -7.75 3.15
N CYS A 722 -19.58 -6.98 2.39
CA CYS A 722 -19.58 -7.10 0.93
C CYS A 722 -18.93 -8.40 0.44
N GLY A 723 -17.97 -8.98 1.17
CA GLY A 723 -17.48 -10.34 0.92
C GLY A 723 -18.59 -11.39 1.05
N VAL A 724 -19.44 -11.28 2.08
CA VAL A 724 -20.60 -12.16 2.28
C VAL A 724 -21.68 -11.93 1.21
N GLU A 725 -21.97 -10.67 0.84
CA GLU A 725 -22.93 -10.34 -0.23
C GLU A 725 -22.48 -10.92 -1.59
N VAL A 726 -21.20 -10.81 -1.95
CA VAL A 726 -20.64 -11.42 -3.17
C VAL A 726 -20.62 -12.95 -3.08
N ALA A 727 -20.34 -13.54 -1.91
CA ALA A 727 -20.37 -14.99 -1.73
C ALA A 727 -21.79 -15.55 -1.88
N TRP A 728 -22.82 -14.84 -1.41
CA TRP A 728 -24.22 -15.18 -1.67
C TRP A 728 -24.61 -14.99 -3.15
N ALA A 729 -24.15 -13.92 -3.81
CA ALA A 729 -24.42 -13.70 -5.24
C ALA A 729 -23.88 -14.83 -6.12
N LEU A 730 -22.74 -15.39 -5.76
CA LEU A 730 -22.11 -16.54 -6.42
C LEU A 730 -22.74 -17.88 -6.01
N GLY A 731 -22.99 -18.07 -4.72
CA GLY A 731 -23.25 -19.37 -4.07
C GLY A 731 -24.62 -19.53 -3.41
N GLY A 732 -25.60 -18.68 -3.74
CA GLY A 732 -26.88 -18.56 -3.04
C GLY A 732 -27.60 -19.86 -2.67
N LEU A 733 -28.20 -19.87 -1.48
CA LEU A 733 -28.97 -20.99 -0.91
C LEU A 733 -30.32 -21.14 -1.64
N SER A 734 -30.28 -21.71 -2.84
CA SER A 734 -31.45 -22.19 -3.58
C SER A 734 -31.53 -23.71 -3.53
N ALA A 735 -31.46 -24.27 -2.32
CA ALA A 735 -31.99 -25.61 -2.05
C ALA A 735 -33.51 -25.46 -1.81
N SER A 736 -34.31 -26.34 -2.43
CA SER A 736 -35.78 -26.25 -2.48
C SER A 736 -36.35 -25.02 -3.19
N SER A 737 -36.66 -25.20 -4.47
CA SER A 737 -37.96 -24.77 -5.00
C SER A 737 -38.60 -26.02 -5.58
N SER A 738 -39.76 -26.38 -5.05
CA SER A 738 -40.43 -27.69 -5.22
C SER A 738 -40.71 -28.07 -6.68
N SER A 739 -40.63 -29.37 -6.97
CA SER A 739 -41.23 -29.98 -8.15
C SER A 739 -42.76 -29.80 -8.15
N ALA A 740 -43.25 -28.79 -8.88
CA ALA A 740 -44.68 -28.58 -9.12
C ALA A 740 -45.08 -29.19 -10.47
N SER A 741 -45.36 -30.50 -10.49
CA SER A 741 -45.87 -31.20 -11.67
C SER A 741 -47.32 -30.80 -11.97
N SER A 742 -47.52 -29.98 -13.01
CA SER A 742 -48.85 -29.66 -13.55
C SER A 742 -48.80 -29.71 -15.08
N GLY A 743 -49.12 -30.87 -15.65
CA GLY A 743 -49.20 -31.06 -17.09
C GLY A 743 -50.52 -30.54 -17.66
N VAL A 744 -50.45 -29.69 -18.68
CA VAL A 744 -51.56 -29.38 -19.60
C VAL A 744 -51.03 -29.46 -21.03
N THR A 745 -51.87 -29.94 -21.95
CA THR A 745 -51.48 -30.48 -23.25
C THR A 745 -51.38 -29.45 -24.39
N ALA A 746 -50.47 -29.75 -25.32
CA ALA A 746 -50.50 -29.47 -26.77
C ALA A 746 -50.73 -28.02 -27.28
N GLY A 747 -49.75 -27.50 -28.01
CA GLY A 747 -49.88 -26.31 -28.87
C GLY A 747 -48.66 -26.14 -29.79
N GLN A 748 -48.86 -26.14 -31.11
CA GLN A 748 -47.78 -26.12 -32.11
C GLN A 748 -47.19 -24.71 -32.30
N SER A 749 -45.85 -24.60 -32.39
CA SER A 749 -45.18 -23.79 -33.42
C SER A 749 -43.69 -24.14 -33.51
N LEU A 750 -43.17 -24.32 -34.72
CA LEU A 750 -41.75 -24.56 -34.97
C LEU A 750 -40.97 -23.23 -34.94
N GLY A 751 -39.85 -23.15 -34.21
CA GLY A 751 -39.03 -21.94 -34.14
C GLY A 751 -37.66 -22.19 -33.52
N THR A 752 -36.60 -22.07 -34.31
CA THR A 752 -35.22 -22.33 -33.89
C THR A 752 -34.61 -21.15 -33.13
N ALA A 753 -34.18 -21.39 -31.89
CA ALA A 753 -33.37 -20.46 -31.11
C ALA A 753 -32.29 -21.23 -30.32
N THR A 754 -31.02 -20.89 -30.54
CA THR A 754 -29.87 -21.53 -29.89
C THR A 754 -29.59 -20.94 -28.50
N GLY A 755 -28.81 -21.67 -27.68
CA GLY A 755 -28.70 -21.43 -26.23
C GLY A 755 -28.19 -20.05 -25.80
N GLY A 756 -28.84 -19.49 -24.76
CA GLY A 756 -28.59 -18.13 -24.25
C GLY A 756 -28.50 -18.01 -22.72
N THR A 757 -28.00 -19.03 -22.01
CA THR A 757 -27.94 -19.07 -20.53
C THR A 757 -26.87 -18.16 -19.90
N GLY A 758 -25.95 -17.60 -20.68
CA GLY A 758 -24.85 -16.76 -20.19
C GLY A 758 -25.25 -15.33 -19.79
N GLU A 759 -26.12 -14.67 -20.57
CA GLU A 759 -26.36 -13.23 -20.40
C GLU A 759 -27.08 -12.87 -19.10
N GLY A 760 -28.01 -13.72 -18.63
CA GLY A 760 -28.73 -13.50 -17.37
C GLY A 760 -27.81 -13.41 -16.16
N ARG A 761 -26.74 -14.23 -16.11
CA ARG A 761 -25.72 -14.16 -15.06
C ARG A 761 -24.92 -12.85 -15.15
N ALA A 762 -24.54 -12.42 -16.36
CA ALA A 762 -23.85 -11.15 -16.58
C ALA A 762 -24.73 -9.90 -16.30
N ALA A 763 -26.05 -10.04 -16.34
CA ALA A 763 -27.00 -8.99 -15.94
C ALA A 763 -27.19 -8.92 -14.42
N LEU A 764 -27.35 -10.07 -13.74
CA LEU A 764 -27.47 -10.14 -12.29
C LEU A 764 -26.17 -9.67 -11.59
N PHE A 765 -25.01 -10.12 -12.08
CA PHE A 765 -23.69 -9.67 -11.62
C PHE A 765 -23.52 -8.15 -11.79
N ARG A 766 -23.95 -7.59 -12.93
CA ARG A 766 -23.97 -6.13 -13.15
C ARG A 766 -24.77 -5.39 -12.09
N ARG A 767 -25.87 -5.95 -11.59
CA ARG A 767 -26.77 -5.35 -10.60
C ARG A 767 -26.31 -5.47 -9.14
N ILE A 768 -25.22 -6.21 -8.90
CA ILE A 768 -24.59 -6.41 -7.57
C ILE A 768 -23.21 -5.71 -7.51
N VAL A 769 -22.63 -5.40 -8.67
CA VAL A 769 -21.35 -4.68 -8.83
C VAL A 769 -21.53 -3.18 -9.16
N THR A 770 -22.78 -2.70 -9.18
CA THR A 770 -23.14 -1.26 -9.25
C THR A 770 -23.81 -0.81 -7.96
#